data_AF-A0A7J4SVK5-F1
#
_entry.id   AF-A0A7J4SVK5-F1
#
_cell.length_a   1.000
_cell.length_b   1.000
_cell.length_c   1.000
_cell.angle_alpha   90.00
_cell.angle_beta   90.00
_cell.angle_gamma   90.00
#
_symmetry.space_group_name_H-M   'P 1'
#
loop_
_entity.id
_entity.type
_entity.pdbx_description
1 polymer ?
#
loop_
_entity_poly.entity_id
_entity_poly.type
_entity_poly.pdbx_seq_one_letter_code
_entity_poly.pdbx_strand_id
1 'polypeptide(L)'
;SSDSEGPWVVLSSGQFLRIDDAEQLRKVRPDIRSIWDNGEIVIGYGEFMENNKNLVPAGYSSDWWASDLIDALETSDDVEAFATICKGLEPHPDGVPGATKVEDANAQFHVRRRWHRYLSKLTLTWDQASSIAERWRTALAPPHNPWFLDLPIEWVPAFLEALKQGVIESSIELDVEVAHPSSSTTWLRFKGAAKGWDAAAMDRLQPEVIPPLQEIQTIGLEFKPEEPIFEQSLPEGWTFMQHGLLKGALLLLGVSHHHDGDDIVATCGWQAMISGLGYTVRNKQLHQRVDMKSLVDQRIVELRNCNIVLRNETKRLEELRKQRSTVRIAAETEARQRGLGIAETDQVGQDAADSVEDTGPEDVALYSSSLRIHDNHVVDGILPLIRETSPLRWEHAAPQRIGCRMGRPEKSAPREMTPRSHTLFPIALEGGNQRLISNAAGKGSIRIQMGKRVCSKCGKDSPFIRCHHRVLDDAGIPKVGETCGGRTDMKESTGKSRRRGEMQSVPLEAILEDAQLRIGMGRLPQQVKCVKELKSRNQTPEPIEKGLLRAKYDLPVFRDGTIRFDMSDVPVTHFTPKEIDVDWKQLHALGYTHDWEGNPLESNEQMLELYPQDFIVARNAADYFLRAAQFIDEMLVKFYGLEPYYNAANKDDLVGRLICALAPHTSGGVLSRIIGWADCSGGYAHPLFHAAKRRNCDGDEDAIMLLMDGLLNFSREILPANRGGQMDAPLVLTTRLNPTEIDKEALNVDSAWFYQRQFYEATLSQPHPKDIADSMDFVERRLGSVAAVRGYGFTHDCKRIDEGPELSAYKTLATMIDKMNGQLDLCQRLRAIDARTVASSVIRSHFLPDLRGNLNAYGRQKIRCLKCGHSYRRMPLAGQCIQPEKAVGRGLSAHGVARDEGGLCGGKLALTVSEGAVRKYIEVTKHVMDTYGVDTYTRQNMEWLAGSVESLFNNDRARQMSLSDFL
;
A
#
# COMPACT_ATOMS: atom_id res chain seq x y z
N SER A 1 -1.98 7.08 12.96
CA SER A 1 -2.07 8.31 13.75
C SER A 1 -2.55 7.92 15.14
N SER A 2 -2.07 8.58 16.19
CA SER A 2 -2.62 8.38 17.55
C SER A 2 -3.88 9.21 17.80
N ASP A 3 -4.17 10.13 16.88
CA ASP A 3 -5.27 11.09 16.98
C ASP A 3 -6.48 10.66 16.12
N SER A 4 -6.35 9.61 15.29
CA SER A 4 -7.42 9.03 14.47
C SER A 4 -8.09 7.85 15.17
N GLU A 5 -9.37 7.64 14.91
CA GLU A 5 -10.13 6.52 15.48
C GLU A 5 -9.70 5.15 14.92
N GLY A 6 -9.54 4.16 15.81
CA GLY A 6 -9.23 2.78 15.44
C GLY A 6 -10.46 1.94 15.05
N PRO A 7 -10.28 0.63 14.80
CA PRO A 7 -11.36 -0.24 14.37
C PRO A 7 -12.43 -0.45 15.45
N TRP A 8 -13.67 -0.59 14.99
CA TRP A 8 -14.81 -1.04 15.79
C TRP A 8 -15.00 -2.53 15.61
N VAL A 9 -15.08 -3.27 16.71
CA VAL A 9 -15.08 -4.74 16.70
C VAL A 9 -16.21 -5.33 17.53
N VAL A 10 -16.69 -6.50 17.11
CA VAL A 10 -17.62 -7.36 17.86
C VAL A 10 -16.84 -8.56 18.37
N LEU A 11 -16.83 -8.72 19.70
CA LEU A 11 -16.19 -9.83 20.39
C LEU A 11 -17.13 -11.03 20.54
N SER A 12 -16.59 -12.21 20.88
CA SER A 12 -17.40 -13.41 21.09
C SER A 12 -18.36 -13.29 22.28
N SER A 13 -18.02 -12.46 23.27
CA SER A 13 -18.89 -12.09 24.40
C SER A 13 -20.13 -11.30 23.97
N GLY A 14 -20.17 -10.81 22.74
CA GLY A 14 -21.20 -9.91 22.23
C GLY A 14 -20.91 -8.42 22.50
N GLN A 15 -19.79 -8.11 23.15
CA GLN A 15 -19.30 -6.74 23.33
C GLN A 15 -18.97 -6.08 22.00
N PHE A 16 -19.39 -4.83 21.84
CA PHE A 16 -19.10 -3.97 20.70
C PHE A 16 -18.38 -2.71 21.18
N LEU A 17 -17.14 -2.52 20.72
CA LEU A 17 -16.27 -1.43 21.14
C LEU A 17 -15.30 -0.99 20.03
N ARG A 18 -14.86 0.26 20.12
CA ARG A 18 -13.70 0.82 19.42
C ARG A 18 -12.41 0.49 20.17
N ILE A 19 -11.32 0.26 19.44
CA ILE A 19 -9.99 0.02 20.00
C ILE A 19 -8.96 0.91 19.27
N ASP A 20 -8.44 1.92 19.97
CA ASP A 20 -7.49 2.89 19.39
C ASP A 20 -6.03 2.48 19.62
N ASP A 21 -5.75 1.59 20.59
CA ASP A 21 -4.40 1.17 20.95
C ASP A 21 -4.00 -0.17 20.30
N ALA A 22 -2.84 -0.19 19.66
CA ALA A 22 -2.37 -1.36 18.92
C ALA A 22 -2.01 -2.55 19.83
N GLU A 23 -1.56 -2.30 21.07
CA GLU A 23 -1.24 -3.36 22.03
C GLU A 23 -2.52 -4.01 22.56
N GLN A 24 -3.54 -3.20 22.88
CA GLN A 24 -4.86 -3.70 23.26
C GLN A 24 -5.50 -4.51 22.14
N LEU A 25 -5.43 -4.04 20.89
CA LEU A 25 -5.95 -4.79 19.74
C LEU A 25 -5.28 -6.15 19.58
N ARG A 26 -3.96 -6.25 19.81
CA ARG A 26 -3.23 -7.53 19.76
C ARG A 26 -3.70 -8.51 20.84
N LYS A 27 -4.10 -8.04 22.02
CA LYS A 27 -4.59 -8.88 23.13
C LYS A 27 -5.94 -9.51 22.77
N VAL A 28 -6.88 -8.73 22.26
CA VAL A 28 -8.24 -9.22 21.96
C VAL A 28 -8.39 -9.80 20.55
N ARG A 29 -7.38 -9.68 19.67
CA ARG A 29 -7.40 -10.20 18.30
C ARG A 29 -7.97 -11.63 18.16
N PRO A 30 -7.64 -12.61 19.01
CA PRO A 30 -8.19 -13.96 18.90
C PRO A 30 -9.70 -14.04 19.13
N ASP A 31 -10.26 -13.08 19.87
CA ASP A 31 -11.67 -13.05 20.26
C ASP A 31 -12.56 -12.21 19.31
N ILE A 32 -11.95 -11.44 18.40
CA ILE A 32 -12.68 -10.63 17.41
C ILE A 32 -13.41 -11.55 16.43
N ARG A 33 -14.74 -11.48 16.44
CA ARG A 33 -15.62 -12.21 15.53
C ARG A 33 -15.98 -11.41 14.30
N SER A 34 -16.20 -10.10 14.46
CA SER A 34 -16.42 -9.20 13.34
C SER A 34 -15.64 -7.90 13.54
N ILE A 35 -15.03 -7.43 12.46
CA ILE A 35 -14.53 -6.06 12.33
C ILE A 35 -15.67 -5.29 11.65
N TRP A 36 -16.38 -4.52 12.46
CA TRP A 36 -17.57 -3.79 12.06
C TRP A 36 -17.23 -2.54 11.25
N ASP A 37 -16.19 -1.84 11.70
CA ASP A 37 -15.62 -0.68 11.04
C ASP A 37 -14.09 -0.71 11.16
N ASN A 38 -13.37 -0.27 10.13
CA ASN A 38 -11.89 -0.30 10.14
C ASN A 38 -11.27 0.89 10.88
N GLY A 39 -12.08 1.90 11.25
CA GLY A 39 -11.63 3.17 11.78
C GLY A 39 -11.42 4.22 10.68
N GLU A 40 -10.75 5.30 11.06
CA GLU A 40 -10.52 6.44 10.19
C GLU A 40 -9.32 6.27 9.26
N ILE A 41 -9.42 6.86 8.07
CA ILE A 41 -8.29 7.07 7.17
C ILE A 41 -8.14 8.57 6.92
N VAL A 42 -6.96 9.11 7.23
CA VAL A 42 -6.67 10.54 7.07
C VAL A 42 -6.21 10.78 5.64
N ILE A 43 -6.97 11.60 4.90
CA ILE A 43 -6.65 12.01 3.53
C ILE A 43 -6.55 13.54 3.48
N GLY A 44 -5.39 14.05 3.09
CA GLY A 44 -5.15 15.48 2.96
C GLY A 44 -5.84 16.08 1.74
N TYR A 45 -6.11 17.39 1.78
CA TYR A 45 -6.65 18.16 0.66
C TYR A 45 -5.79 18.03 -0.62
N GLY A 46 -4.47 17.94 -0.46
CA GLY A 46 -3.53 17.82 -1.57
C GLY A 46 -3.80 16.63 -2.49
N GLU A 47 -4.27 15.51 -1.94
CA GLU A 47 -4.62 14.30 -2.70
C GLU A 47 -5.78 14.54 -3.67
N PHE A 48 -6.77 15.34 -3.27
CA PHE A 48 -7.88 15.72 -4.14
C PHE A 48 -7.42 16.65 -5.27
N MET A 49 -6.52 17.59 -4.95
CA MET A 49 -5.95 18.53 -5.92
C MET A 49 -5.13 17.79 -6.99
N GLU A 50 -4.24 16.88 -6.60
CA GLU A 50 -3.40 16.12 -7.51
C GLU A 50 -4.22 15.20 -8.41
N ASN A 51 -5.15 14.44 -7.82
CA ASN A 51 -5.97 13.48 -8.55
C ASN A 51 -7.13 14.14 -9.34
N ASN A 52 -7.27 15.47 -9.26
CA ASN A 52 -8.34 16.25 -9.88
C ASN A 52 -9.73 15.66 -9.57
N LYS A 53 -9.95 15.35 -8.29
CA LYS A 53 -11.19 14.82 -7.75
C LYS A 53 -11.92 15.93 -7.00
N ASN A 54 -13.23 16.02 -7.17
CA ASN A 54 -14.04 16.89 -6.34
C ASN A 54 -13.90 16.48 -4.87
N LEU A 55 -13.96 17.46 -3.99
CA LEU A 55 -14.01 17.18 -2.55
C LEU A 55 -15.28 16.39 -2.25
N VAL A 56 -15.17 15.50 -1.27
CA VAL A 56 -16.31 14.75 -0.76
C VAL A 56 -16.77 15.37 0.56
N PRO A 57 -18.04 15.20 0.96
CA PRO A 57 -18.51 15.74 2.23
C PRO A 57 -17.67 15.21 3.39
N ALA A 58 -17.08 16.10 4.18
CA ALA A 58 -16.34 15.73 5.38
C ALA A 58 -17.30 15.23 6.47
N GLY A 59 -16.88 14.19 7.21
CA GLY A 59 -17.54 13.81 8.44
C GLY A 59 -17.30 14.83 9.54
N TYR A 60 -18.25 14.99 10.45
CA TYR A 60 -18.12 15.88 11.61
C TYR A 60 -17.23 15.25 12.69
N SER A 61 -15.92 15.34 12.48
CA SER A 61 -14.87 14.83 13.36
C SER A 61 -14.52 15.81 14.49
N SER A 62 -13.66 15.37 15.40
CA SER A 62 -13.11 16.22 16.47
C SER A 62 -12.34 17.43 15.93
N ASP A 63 -11.70 17.35 14.75
CA ASP A 63 -11.01 18.48 14.12
C ASP A 63 -11.96 19.55 13.60
N TRP A 64 -13.08 19.15 12.99
CA TRP A 64 -14.12 20.09 12.58
C TRP A 64 -14.75 20.72 13.82
N TRP A 65 -15.08 19.92 14.84
CA TRP A 65 -15.60 20.45 16.11
C TRP A 65 -14.65 21.45 16.79
N ALA A 66 -13.35 21.16 16.82
CA ALA A 66 -12.32 22.06 17.34
C ALA A 66 -12.27 23.38 16.54
N SER A 67 -12.43 23.31 15.22
CA SER A 67 -12.46 24.48 14.34
C SER A 67 -13.71 25.33 14.55
N ASP A 68 -14.88 24.69 14.72
CA ASP A 68 -16.14 25.35 15.06
C ASP A 68 -16.01 26.10 16.40
N LEU A 69 -15.39 25.49 17.41
CA LEU A 69 -15.20 26.11 18.72
C LEU A 69 -14.18 27.23 18.74
N ILE A 70 -13.07 27.09 18.01
CA ILE A 70 -12.05 28.16 17.93
C ILE A 70 -12.66 29.46 17.42
N ASP A 71 -13.55 29.37 16.44
CA ASP A 71 -14.22 30.54 15.88
C ASP A 71 -15.35 31.05 16.80
N ALA A 72 -15.96 30.17 17.61
CA ALA A 72 -17.03 30.54 18.54
C ALA A 72 -16.54 31.13 19.88
N LEU A 73 -15.32 30.80 20.33
CA LEU A 73 -14.72 31.30 21.57
C LEU A 73 -14.07 32.69 21.34
N GLU A 74 -14.90 33.70 21.11
CA GLU A 74 -14.46 35.05 20.71
C GLU A 74 -13.99 35.92 21.87
N THR A 75 -14.49 35.68 23.09
CA THR A 75 -14.24 36.53 24.26
C THR A 75 -13.61 35.76 25.43
N SER A 76 -13.01 36.48 26.38
CA SER A 76 -12.51 35.89 27.62
C SER A 76 -13.62 35.23 28.45
N ASP A 77 -14.84 35.79 28.43
CA ASP A 77 -16.01 35.24 29.11
C ASP A 77 -16.44 33.90 28.48
N ASP A 78 -16.30 33.75 27.16
CA ASP A 78 -16.55 32.47 26.48
C ASP A 78 -15.55 31.40 26.90
N VAL A 79 -14.26 31.76 27.00
CA VAL A 79 -13.21 30.85 27.47
C VAL A 79 -13.47 30.43 28.92
N GLU A 80 -13.84 31.35 29.81
CA GLU A 80 -14.16 31.04 31.20
C GLU A 80 -15.41 30.15 31.32
N ALA A 81 -16.42 30.42 30.51
CA ALA A 81 -17.62 29.59 30.45
C ALA A 81 -17.34 28.18 29.93
N PHE A 82 -16.51 28.06 28.89
CA PHE A 82 -16.06 26.77 28.37
C PHE A 82 -15.29 26.00 29.43
N ALA A 83 -14.32 26.64 30.09
CA ALA A 83 -13.56 26.05 31.20
C ALA A 83 -14.47 25.60 32.35
N THR A 84 -15.54 26.35 32.64
CA THR A 84 -16.52 26.00 33.67
C THR A 84 -17.30 24.73 33.32
N ILE A 85 -17.72 24.57 32.06
CA ILE A 85 -18.38 23.35 31.58
C ILE A 85 -17.39 22.17 31.60
N CYS A 86 -16.16 22.40 31.17
CA CYS A 86 -15.08 21.42 31.12
C CYS A 86 -14.31 21.25 32.44
N LYS A 87 -14.91 21.63 33.58
CA LYS A 87 -14.26 21.56 34.89
C LYS A 87 -13.69 20.16 35.15
N GLY A 88 -12.40 20.09 35.48
CA GLY A 88 -11.64 18.85 35.69
C GLY A 88 -10.81 18.40 34.48
N LEU A 89 -10.86 19.11 33.35
CA LEU A 89 -10.06 18.86 32.14
C LEU A 89 -8.95 19.93 31.94
N GLU A 90 -8.50 20.55 33.04
CA GLU A 90 -7.41 21.53 33.07
C GLU A 90 -6.03 20.86 32.93
N PRO A 91 -5.00 21.56 32.41
CA PRO A 91 -5.02 22.96 31.96
C PRO A 91 -5.44 23.11 30.49
N HIS A 92 -6.24 24.15 30.19
CA HIS A 92 -6.48 24.60 28.81
C HIS A 92 -5.41 25.62 28.38
N PRO A 93 -5.20 25.84 27.07
CA PRO A 93 -4.23 26.84 26.60
C PRO A 93 -4.58 28.28 27.00
N ASP A 94 -3.56 29.13 27.12
CA ASP A 94 -3.73 30.57 27.35
C ASP A 94 -4.18 31.33 26.09
N GLY A 95 -4.91 32.43 26.30
CA GLY A 95 -5.38 33.33 25.26
C GLY A 95 -6.78 32.99 24.72
N VAL A 96 -7.34 33.89 23.89
CA VAL A 96 -8.69 33.77 23.32
C VAL A 96 -8.58 33.41 21.85
N PRO A 97 -8.97 32.19 21.42
CA PRO A 97 -8.69 31.70 20.06
C PRO A 97 -9.54 32.39 18.97
N GLY A 98 -10.76 32.82 19.29
CA GLY A 98 -11.67 33.52 18.39
C GLY A 98 -11.53 35.04 18.40
N ALA A 99 -10.49 35.60 19.04
CA ALA A 99 -10.33 37.04 19.15
C ALA A 99 -10.24 37.71 17.77
N THR A 100 -11.14 38.66 17.49
CA THR A 100 -11.23 39.38 16.20
C THR A 100 -10.37 40.63 16.14
N LYS A 101 -10.06 41.23 17.31
CA LYS A 101 -9.19 42.42 17.42
C LYS A 101 -7.84 42.01 17.97
N VAL A 102 -6.89 41.74 17.07
CA VAL A 102 -5.54 41.28 17.47
C VAL A 102 -4.46 42.18 16.90
N GLU A 103 -3.47 42.51 17.74
CA GLU A 103 -2.33 43.35 17.35
C GLU A 103 -1.31 42.60 16.49
N ASP A 104 -1.11 41.30 16.76
CA ASP A 104 -0.20 40.42 16.03
C ASP A 104 -0.91 39.14 15.55
N ALA A 105 -1.17 39.07 14.24
CA ALA A 105 -1.81 37.92 13.61
C ALA A 105 -1.00 36.62 13.73
N ASN A 106 0.34 36.69 13.79
CA ASN A 106 1.19 35.51 13.93
C ASN A 106 1.09 34.95 15.35
N ALA A 107 1.13 35.81 16.37
CA ALA A 107 0.91 35.40 17.75
C ALA A 107 -0.48 34.76 17.92
N GLN A 108 -1.51 35.35 17.31
CA GLN A 108 -2.87 34.78 17.32
C GLN A 108 -2.93 33.41 16.67
N PHE A 109 -2.22 33.20 15.56
CA PHE A 109 -2.15 31.91 14.89
C PHE A 109 -1.63 30.81 15.83
N HIS A 110 -0.59 31.09 16.62
CA HIS A 110 -0.07 30.13 17.60
C HIS A 110 -1.06 29.87 18.74
N VAL A 111 -1.80 30.87 19.21
CA VAL A 111 -2.90 30.68 20.17
C VAL A 111 -3.95 29.73 19.59
N ARG A 112 -4.45 30.00 18.38
CA ARG A 112 -5.43 29.16 17.68
C ARG A 112 -4.93 27.74 17.48
N ARG A 113 -3.67 27.57 17.08
CA ARG A 113 -3.03 26.26 16.90
C ARG A 113 -3.01 25.44 18.20
N ARG A 114 -2.62 26.05 19.33
CA ARG A 114 -2.61 25.37 20.64
C ARG A 114 -4.02 24.98 21.08
N TRP A 115 -4.99 25.88 20.90
CA TRP A 115 -6.39 25.59 21.16
C TRP A 115 -6.93 24.46 20.28
N HIS A 116 -6.61 24.42 18.99
CA HIS A 116 -7.07 23.37 18.08
C HIS A 116 -6.60 21.99 18.54
N ARG A 117 -5.29 21.86 18.81
CA ARG A 117 -4.71 20.61 19.31
C ARG A 117 -5.24 20.18 20.67
N TYR A 118 -5.59 21.12 21.54
CA TYR A 118 -6.22 20.81 22.82
C TYR A 118 -7.65 20.31 22.63
N LEU A 119 -8.45 21.02 21.83
CA LEU A 119 -9.86 20.68 21.59
C LEU A 119 -10.02 19.37 20.83
N SER A 120 -9.24 19.12 19.78
CA SER A 120 -9.38 17.89 18.98
C SER A 120 -9.09 16.61 19.78
N LYS A 121 -8.37 16.71 20.90
CA LYS A 121 -8.03 15.59 21.80
C LYS A 121 -8.95 15.48 23.03
N LEU A 122 -9.95 16.36 23.15
CA LEU A 122 -10.78 16.46 24.34
C LEU A 122 -11.91 15.40 24.30
N THR A 123 -11.93 14.50 25.27
CA THR A 123 -13.05 13.56 25.46
C THR A 123 -14.06 14.12 26.45
N LEU A 124 -15.25 14.44 25.96
CA LEU A 124 -16.31 15.07 26.75
C LEU A 124 -17.38 14.06 27.20
N THR A 125 -17.96 14.29 28.38
CA THR A 125 -19.20 13.61 28.79
C THR A 125 -20.40 14.15 27.99
N TRP A 126 -21.51 13.39 27.94
CA TRP A 126 -22.72 13.82 27.24
C TRP A 126 -23.22 15.19 27.72
N ASP A 127 -23.26 15.42 29.04
CA ASP A 127 -23.76 16.67 29.61
C ASP A 127 -22.88 17.87 29.22
N GLN A 128 -21.55 17.67 29.16
CA GLN A 128 -20.62 18.68 28.70
C GLN A 128 -20.77 18.96 27.20
N ALA A 129 -20.78 17.90 26.39
CA ALA A 129 -20.89 18.00 24.93
C ALA A 129 -22.21 18.66 24.49
N SER A 130 -23.33 18.26 25.10
CA SER A 130 -24.65 18.86 24.83
C SER A 130 -24.71 20.32 25.29
N SER A 131 -24.18 20.66 26.48
CA SER A 131 -24.13 22.05 26.95
C SER A 131 -23.30 22.96 26.02
N ILE A 132 -22.18 22.43 25.51
CA ILE A 132 -21.34 23.14 24.53
C ILE A 132 -22.09 23.36 23.22
N ALA A 133 -22.72 22.30 22.69
CA ALA A 133 -23.51 22.38 21.46
C ALA A 133 -24.70 23.35 21.58
N GLU A 134 -25.37 23.42 22.73
CA GLU A 134 -26.45 24.37 22.97
C GLU A 134 -25.96 25.82 23.01
N ARG A 135 -24.83 26.06 23.70
CA ARG A 135 -24.31 27.41 23.91
C ARG A 135 -23.64 28.00 22.67
N TRP A 136 -22.75 27.24 22.02
CA TRP A 136 -21.95 27.71 20.88
C TRP A 136 -22.43 27.18 19.52
N ARG A 137 -23.57 26.46 19.48
CA ARG A 137 -24.19 25.96 18.23
C ARG A 137 -23.29 25.06 17.38
N THR A 138 -22.33 24.40 18.02
CA THR A 138 -21.55 23.33 17.40
C THR A 138 -22.43 22.09 17.23
N ALA A 139 -22.09 21.22 16.29
CA ALA A 139 -22.62 19.85 16.33
C ALA A 139 -21.85 19.02 17.38
N LEU A 140 -22.23 17.76 17.54
CA LEU A 140 -21.61 16.84 18.49
C LEU A 140 -20.46 16.09 17.81
N ALA A 141 -19.30 16.03 18.47
CA ALA A 141 -18.17 15.21 18.05
C ALA A 141 -18.29 13.78 18.64
N PRO A 142 -17.52 12.80 18.14
CA PRO A 142 -17.42 11.49 18.75
C PRO A 142 -17.07 11.55 20.25
N PRO A 143 -17.63 10.67 21.10
CA PRO A 143 -18.53 9.55 20.77
C PRO A 143 -20.02 9.94 20.68
N HIS A 144 -20.36 11.23 20.77
CA HIS A 144 -21.74 11.72 20.85
C HIS A 144 -22.36 12.02 19.47
N ASN A 145 -21.83 11.42 18.40
CA ASN A 145 -22.35 11.56 17.05
C ASN A 145 -22.60 10.18 16.41
N PRO A 146 -23.78 9.58 16.62
CA PRO A 146 -24.13 8.28 16.06
C PRO A 146 -24.15 8.27 14.52
N TRP A 147 -23.90 7.11 13.92
CA TRP A 147 -23.93 6.91 12.46
C TRP A 147 -25.37 6.80 11.93
N PHE A 148 -26.15 7.89 12.01
CA PHE A 148 -27.56 7.88 11.60
C PHE A 148 -27.79 7.52 10.12
N LEU A 149 -26.81 7.79 9.24
CA LEU A 149 -26.87 7.42 7.82
C LEU A 149 -26.85 5.90 7.61
N ASP A 150 -26.15 5.16 8.48
CA ASP A 150 -26.03 3.70 8.39
C ASP A 150 -27.31 2.97 8.86
N LEU A 151 -28.23 3.65 9.58
CA LEU A 151 -29.47 3.05 10.05
C LEU A 151 -30.58 3.14 8.99
N PRO A 152 -31.05 2.02 8.41
CA PRO A 152 -32.12 2.05 7.43
C PRO A 152 -33.42 2.58 8.04
N ILE A 153 -34.14 3.42 7.30
CA ILE A 153 -35.39 4.01 7.77
C ILE A 153 -36.43 2.94 8.09
N GLU A 154 -36.40 1.80 7.40
CA GLU A 154 -37.28 0.65 7.63
C GLU A 154 -37.15 0.06 9.04
N TRP A 155 -35.99 0.22 9.69
CA TRP A 155 -35.75 -0.32 11.03
C TRP A 155 -36.27 0.62 12.12
N VAL A 156 -36.37 1.92 11.83
CA VAL A 156 -36.60 2.97 12.83
C VAL A 156 -37.95 2.84 13.54
N PRO A 157 -39.10 2.57 12.89
CA PRO A 157 -40.39 2.46 13.60
C PRO A 157 -40.38 1.37 14.67
N ALA A 158 -39.87 0.18 14.32
CA ALA A 158 -39.76 -0.94 15.24
C ALA A 158 -38.70 -0.70 16.32
N PHE A 159 -37.60 -0.03 15.97
CA PHE A 159 -36.56 0.33 16.93
C PHE A 159 -37.07 1.34 17.97
N LEU A 160 -37.86 2.33 17.57
CA LEU A 160 -38.50 3.29 18.49
C LEU A 160 -39.46 2.61 19.47
N GLU A 161 -40.16 1.55 19.07
CA GLU A 161 -40.97 0.74 19.97
C GLU A 161 -40.12 -0.09 20.94
N ALA A 162 -39.02 -0.67 20.46
CA ALA A 162 -38.06 -1.39 21.32
C ALA A 162 -37.41 -0.45 22.35
N LEU A 163 -37.12 0.81 21.99
CA LEU A 163 -36.52 1.81 22.87
C LEU A 163 -37.37 2.09 24.12
N LYS A 164 -38.70 1.96 24.05
CA LYS A 164 -39.60 2.15 25.20
C LYS A 164 -39.36 1.14 26.31
N GLN A 165 -38.70 0.01 26.02
CA GLN A 165 -38.36 -1.02 27.01
C GLN A 165 -37.03 -0.74 27.74
N GLY A 166 -36.30 0.31 27.35
CA GLY A 166 -35.01 0.66 27.91
C GLY A 166 -35.10 1.15 29.36
N VAL A 167 -34.24 0.62 30.22
CA VAL A 167 -34.12 1.00 31.63
C VAL A 167 -32.76 1.67 31.86
N ILE A 168 -32.75 2.86 32.45
CA ILE A 168 -31.52 3.59 32.75
C ILE A 168 -30.99 3.15 34.11
N GLU A 169 -29.73 2.74 34.15
CA GLU A 169 -29.02 2.34 35.35
C GLU A 169 -27.70 3.09 35.51
N SER A 170 -27.14 3.06 36.72
CA SER A 170 -25.80 3.60 36.98
C SER A 170 -24.75 2.65 36.40
N SER A 171 -23.66 3.20 35.86
CA SER A 171 -22.54 2.38 35.38
C SER A 171 -21.91 1.57 36.50
N ILE A 172 -21.48 0.35 36.19
CA ILE A 172 -20.66 -0.50 37.05
C ILE A 172 -19.27 -0.68 36.42
N GLU A 173 -18.28 -1.08 37.22
CA GLU A 173 -16.98 -1.46 36.70
C GLU A 173 -17.12 -2.81 35.98
N LEU A 174 -16.72 -2.86 34.70
CA LEU A 174 -16.75 -4.07 33.89
C LEU A 174 -15.44 -4.83 34.09
N ASP A 175 -15.52 -6.12 34.42
CA ASP A 175 -14.37 -7.03 34.41
C ASP A 175 -14.11 -7.48 32.96
N VAL A 176 -13.53 -6.57 32.17
CA VAL A 176 -13.21 -6.78 30.75
C VAL A 176 -11.74 -6.48 30.49
N GLU A 177 -11.12 -7.28 29.60
CA GLU A 177 -9.70 -7.10 29.26
C GLU A 177 -9.41 -5.76 28.55
N VAL A 178 -10.36 -5.31 27.72
CA VAL A 178 -10.27 -4.04 26.97
C VAL A 178 -11.59 -3.29 27.09
N ALA A 179 -11.49 -2.03 27.49
CA ALA A 179 -12.61 -1.12 27.60
C ALA A 179 -12.66 -0.14 26.42
N HIS A 180 -13.84 0.38 26.14
CA HIS A 180 -14.02 1.45 25.17
C HIS A 180 -13.25 2.72 25.62
N PRO A 181 -12.63 3.50 24.71
CA PRO A 181 -11.87 4.71 25.06
C PRO A 181 -12.69 5.78 25.80
N SER A 182 -13.99 5.82 25.56
CA SER A 182 -14.95 6.70 26.24
C SER A 182 -15.85 5.91 27.19
N SER A 183 -16.13 6.47 28.37
CA SER A 183 -17.02 5.90 29.37
C SER A 183 -18.19 6.85 29.70
N SER A 184 -19.31 6.28 30.14
CA SER A 184 -20.48 7.01 30.60
C SER A 184 -20.82 6.59 32.03
N THR A 185 -21.29 7.54 32.83
CA THR A 185 -21.74 7.33 34.22
C THR A 185 -23.10 6.61 34.33
N THR A 186 -23.84 6.56 33.23
CA THR A 186 -25.16 5.92 33.13
C THR A 186 -25.25 5.08 31.89
N TRP A 187 -25.94 3.95 31.98
CA TRP A 187 -26.14 2.99 30.89
C TRP A 187 -27.62 2.78 30.61
N LEU A 188 -27.91 2.28 29.40
CA LEU A 188 -29.27 1.94 28.96
C LEU A 188 -29.37 0.42 28.72
N ARG A 189 -30.13 -0.25 29.59
CA ARG A 189 -30.32 -1.71 29.56
C ARG A 189 -31.63 -2.10 28.88
N PHE A 190 -31.57 -3.15 28.08
CA PHE A 190 -32.71 -3.79 27.43
C PHE A 190 -32.79 -5.26 27.82
N LYS A 191 -33.85 -5.62 28.54
CA LYS A 191 -34.02 -6.96 29.08
C LYS A 191 -34.38 -7.98 28.00
N GLY A 192 -33.69 -9.12 27.97
CA GLY A 192 -33.96 -10.20 27.02
C GLY A 192 -33.58 -9.89 25.56
N ALA A 193 -32.87 -8.79 25.30
CA ALA A 193 -32.54 -8.35 23.95
C ALA A 193 -31.39 -9.13 23.29
N ALA A 194 -30.60 -9.89 24.05
CA ALA A 194 -29.59 -10.81 23.57
C ALA A 194 -30.06 -12.28 23.55
N LYS A 195 -31.31 -12.54 23.94
CA LYS A 195 -31.83 -13.91 24.05
C LYS A 195 -31.74 -14.65 22.71
N GLY A 196 -31.06 -15.80 22.72
CA GLY A 196 -30.85 -16.63 21.52
C GLY A 196 -29.79 -16.11 20.55
N TRP A 197 -29.02 -15.07 20.93
CA TRP A 197 -27.88 -14.61 20.16
C TRP A 197 -26.71 -15.61 20.28
N ASP A 198 -26.05 -15.88 19.16
CA ASP A 198 -24.90 -16.78 19.06
C ASP A 198 -23.78 -16.13 18.27
N ALA A 199 -22.61 -16.00 18.87
CA ALA A 199 -21.42 -15.45 18.24
C ALA A 199 -21.00 -16.24 16.99
N ALA A 200 -21.24 -17.56 16.97
CA ALA A 200 -20.87 -18.42 15.84
C ALA A 200 -21.68 -18.13 14.56
N ALA A 201 -22.74 -17.32 14.63
CA ALA A 201 -23.45 -16.83 13.45
C ALA A 201 -22.55 -15.93 12.57
N MET A 202 -21.55 -15.26 13.16
CA MET A 202 -20.57 -14.43 12.42
C MET A 202 -19.51 -15.28 11.71
N ASP A 203 -19.29 -16.52 12.17
CA ASP A 203 -18.38 -17.47 11.51
C ASP A 203 -19.05 -18.15 10.30
N ARG A 204 -20.29 -17.79 9.95
CA ARG A 204 -21.01 -18.29 8.77
C ARG A 204 -20.91 -17.28 7.62
N LEU A 205 -20.89 -17.79 6.41
CA LEU A 205 -20.91 -16.96 5.21
C LEU A 205 -22.31 -16.38 4.98
N GLN A 206 -22.35 -15.15 4.49
CA GLN A 206 -23.58 -14.55 4.00
C GLN A 206 -24.21 -15.45 2.91
N PRO A 207 -25.54 -15.68 2.97
CA PRO A 207 -26.25 -16.41 1.92
C PRO A 207 -26.20 -15.63 0.60
N GLU A 208 -26.32 -16.33 -0.53
CA GLU A 208 -26.31 -15.70 -1.87
C GLU A 208 -27.47 -14.72 -2.05
N VAL A 209 -28.61 -15.04 -1.43
CA VAL A 209 -29.81 -14.22 -1.41
C VAL A 209 -30.31 -14.17 0.03
N ILE A 210 -30.54 -12.96 0.53
CA ILE A 210 -31.16 -12.76 1.84
C ILE A 210 -32.63 -13.21 1.73
N PRO A 211 -33.11 -14.12 2.61
CA PRO A 211 -34.48 -14.59 2.57
C PRO A 211 -35.48 -13.44 2.85
N PRO A 212 -36.74 -13.57 2.40
CA PRO A 212 -37.78 -12.60 2.71
C PRO A 212 -37.94 -12.39 4.22
N LEU A 213 -38.29 -11.16 4.64
CA LEU A 213 -38.38 -10.77 6.05
C LEU A 213 -39.32 -11.68 6.89
N GLN A 214 -40.36 -12.24 6.25
CA GLN A 214 -41.30 -13.12 6.95
C GLN A 214 -40.66 -14.45 7.35
N GLU A 215 -39.66 -14.92 6.59
CA GLU A 215 -38.93 -16.16 6.84
C GLU A 215 -37.76 -15.99 7.82
N ILE A 216 -37.33 -14.75 8.07
CA ILE A 216 -36.25 -14.46 9.02
C ILE A 216 -36.75 -14.63 10.46
N GLN A 217 -36.04 -15.46 11.23
CA GLN A 217 -36.25 -15.63 12.67
C GLN A 217 -35.66 -14.43 13.43
N THR A 218 -36.40 -13.90 14.40
CA THR A 218 -35.96 -12.79 15.26
C THR A 218 -35.06 -13.29 16.40
N ILE A 219 -34.00 -12.54 16.68
CA ILE A 219 -33.12 -12.72 17.85
C ILE A 219 -33.47 -11.65 18.89
N GLY A 220 -33.49 -12.02 20.16
CA GLY A 220 -33.80 -11.11 21.26
C GLY A 220 -35.28 -10.75 21.34
N LEU A 221 -35.58 -9.46 21.20
CA LEU A 221 -36.95 -8.94 21.25
C LEU A 221 -37.69 -9.24 19.93
N GLU A 222 -38.97 -9.61 20.01
CA GLU A 222 -39.83 -9.96 18.87
C GLU A 222 -40.30 -8.73 18.07
N PHE A 223 -39.36 -7.89 17.62
CA PHE A 223 -39.62 -6.77 16.72
C PHE A 223 -39.04 -7.03 15.33
N LYS A 224 -39.81 -6.73 14.30
CA LYS A 224 -39.39 -6.83 12.89
C LYS A 224 -39.37 -5.43 12.24
N PRO A 225 -38.39 -5.13 11.38
CA PRO A 225 -38.41 -3.94 10.51
C PRO A 225 -39.63 -3.88 9.60
N GLU A 226 -39.78 -2.74 8.93
CA GLU A 226 -40.69 -2.60 7.79
C GLU A 226 -40.19 -3.35 6.55
N GLU A 227 -41.10 -3.66 5.64
CA GLU A 227 -40.75 -4.27 4.35
C GLU A 227 -39.86 -3.33 3.51
N PRO A 228 -38.90 -3.87 2.73
CA PRO A 228 -37.94 -3.09 1.94
C PRO A 228 -38.63 -2.07 1.02
N ILE A 229 -38.15 -0.84 1.02
CA ILE A 229 -38.75 0.21 0.17
C ILE A 229 -38.21 0.10 -1.26
N PHE A 230 -36.91 0.33 -1.45
CA PHE A 230 -36.30 0.41 -2.79
C PHE A 230 -35.74 -0.92 -3.27
N GLU A 231 -35.06 -1.66 -2.39
CA GLU A 231 -34.38 -2.93 -2.68
C GLU A 231 -35.34 -4.13 -2.73
N GLN A 232 -34.84 -5.29 -3.18
CA GLN A 232 -35.58 -6.56 -3.17
C GLN A 232 -35.45 -7.30 -1.83
N SER A 233 -34.30 -7.15 -1.17
CA SER A 233 -34.02 -7.69 0.15
C SER A 233 -34.04 -6.58 1.20
N LEU A 234 -34.15 -6.96 2.47
CA LEU A 234 -34.04 -6.05 3.60
C LEU A 234 -32.65 -5.38 3.62
N PRO A 235 -32.57 -4.03 3.62
CA PRO A 235 -31.32 -3.33 3.88
C PRO A 235 -30.72 -3.78 5.21
N GLU A 236 -29.43 -4.08 5.22
CA GLU A 236 -28.74 -4.66 6.39
C GLU A 236 -29.35 -5.98 6.89
N GLY A 237 -30.01 -6.75 6.01
CA GLY A 237 -30.68 -7.99 6.37
C GLY A 237 -29.77 -9.06 6.97
N TRP A 238 -28.49 -9.10 6.55
CA TRP A 238 -27.51 -10.02 7.16
C TRP A 238 -27.22 -9.65 8.62
N THR A 239 -27.02 -8.35 8.90
CA THR A 239 -26.92 -7.82 10.26
C THR A 239 -28.13 -8.20 11.11
N PHE A 240 -29.35 -8.03 10.56
CA PHE A 240 -30.58 -8.41 11.25
C PHE A 240 -30.64 -9.90 11.59
N MET A 241 -30.24 -10.77 10.65
CA MET A 241 -30.19 -12.23 10.86
C MET A 241 -29.17 -12.64 11.93
N GLN A 242 -28.04 -11.92 12.05
CA GLN A 242 -26.99 -12.24 13.01
C GLN A 242 -27.24 -11.70 14.42
N HIS A 243 -27.88 -10.53 14.51
CA HIS A 243 -27.95 -9.75 15.75
C HIS A 243 -29.37 -9.44 16.22
N GLY A 244 -30.38 -9.54 15.36
CA GLY A 244 -31.73 -9.06 15.63
C GLY A 244 -31.84 -7.53 15.54
N LEU A 245 -33.04 -7.00 15.78
CA LEU A 245 -33.34 -5.58 15.57
C LEU A 245 -32.52 -4.67 16.48
N LEU A 246 -32.59 -4.89 17.80
CA LEU A 246 -32.05 -3.96 18.78
C LEU A 246 -30.52 -3.91 18.71
N LYS A 247 -29.86 -5.08 18.79
CA LYS A 247 -28.41 -5.16 18.69
C LYS A 247 -27.92 -4.64 17.34
N GLY A 248 -28.57 -5.05 16.25
CA GLY A 248 -28.23 -4.58 14.91
C GLY A 248 -28.33 -3.06 14.79
N ALA A 249 -29.40 -2.44 15.30
CA ALA A 249 -29.54 -0.98 15.29
C ALA A 249 -28.45 -0.27 16.10
N LEU A 250 -28.08 -0.80 17.28
CA LEU A 250 -26.98 -0.24 18.08
C LEU A 250 -25.62 -0.35 17.35
N LEU A 251 -25.37 -1.47 16.66
CA LEU A 251 -24.18 -1.66 15.83
C LEU A 251 -24.14 -0.65 14.67
N LEU A 252 -25.25 -0.52 13.93
CA LEU A 252 -25.37 0.40 12.79
C LEU A 252 -25.19 1.86 13.23
N LEU A 253 -25.65 2.22 14.42
CA LEU A 253 -25.50 3.57 14.97
C LEU A 253 -24.13 3.84 15.60
N GLY A 254 -23.25 2.84 15.71
CA GLY A 254 -21.95 3.00 16.39
C GLY A 254 -22.08 3.17 17.92
N VAL A 255 -23.13 2.63 18.54
CA VAL A 255 -23.37 2.74 19.98
C VAL A 255 -22.73 1.57 20.71
N SER A 256 -21.68 1.83 21.49
CA SER A 256 -20.97 0.79 22.24
C SER A 256 -21.89 0.10 23.25
N HIS A 257 -21.82 -1.23 23.31
CA HIS A 257 -22.67 -2.04 24.18
C HIS A 257 -22.02 -3.37 24.51
N HIS A 258 -22.54 -4.05 25.54
CA HIS A 258 -22.16 -5.41 25.90
C HIS A 258 -23.37 -6.24 26.28
N HIS A 259 -23.15 -7.55 26.40
CA HIS A 259 -24.16 -8.49 26.89
C HIS A 259 -23.98 -8.73 28.38
N ASP A 260 -25.10 -8.79 29.10
CA ASP A 260 -25.17 -9.22 30.50
C ASP A 260 -26.24 -10.31 30.61
N GLY A 261 -25.82 -11.56 30.46
CA GLY A 261 -26.74 -12.68 30.25
C GLY A 261 -27.54 -12.52 28.95
N ASP A 262 -28.87 -12.56 29.07
CA ASP A 262 -29.80 -12.35 27.94
C ASP A 262 -30.10 -10.86 27.68
N ASP A 263 -29.49 -9.93 28.42
CA ASP A 263 -29.71 -8.49 28.29
C ASP A 263 -28.65 -7.83 27.41
N ILE A 264 -29.00 -6.68 26.82
CA ILE A 264 -28.05 -5.79 26.15
C ILE A 264 -27.96 -4.49 26.93
N VAL A 265 -26.74 -4.03 27.17
CA VAL A 265 -26.45 -2.82 27.93
C VAL A 265 -25.64 -1.86 27.07
N ALA A 266 -26.26 -0.76 26.64
CA ALA A 266 -25.58 0.30 25.89
C ALA A 266 -24.81 1.21 26.85
N THR A 267 -23.50 1.32 26.63
CA THR A 267 -22.55 1.91 27.59
C THR A 267 -22.02 3.27 27.16
N CYS A 268 -21.94 3.57 25.86
CA CYS A 268 -21.44 4.85 25.34
C CYS A 268 -22.25 5.28 24.10
N GLY A 269 -22.41 6.59 23.88
CA GLY A 269 -23.12 7.16 22.71
C GLY A 269 -24.65 7.05 22.74
N TRP A 270 -25.22 6.29 23.68
CA TRP A 270 -26.68 6.06 23.73
C TRP A 270 -27.47 7.33 24.05
N GLN A 271 -26.93 8.27 24.84
CA GLN A 271 -27.59 9.53 25.15
C GLN A 271 -27.78 10.39 23.90
N ALA A 272 -26.76 10.45 23.05
CA ALA A 272 -26.83 11.13 21.76
C ALA A 272 -27.85 10.46 20.84
N MET A 273 -27.83 9.12 20.77
CA MET A 273 -28.81 8.34 20.01
C MET A 273 -30.25 8.67 20.42
N ILE A 274 -30.58 8.59 21.71
CA ILE A 274 -31.96 8.85 22.15
C ILE A 274 -32.36 10.32 21.95
N SER A 275 -31.42 11.26 22.10
CA SER A 275 -31.65 12.70 21.88
C SER A 275 -31.97 12.99 20.41
N GLY A 276 -31.22 12.39 19.49
CA GLY A 276 -31.48 12.45 18.04
C GLY A 276 -32.84 11.82 17.67
N LEU A 277 -33.21 10.71 18.31
CA LEU A 277 -34.48 10.02 18.09
C LEU A 277 -35.69 10.64 18.82
N GLY A 278 -35.53 11.85 19.39
CA GLY A 278 -36.64 12.62 19.96
C GLY A 278 -36.98 12.28 21.42
N TYR A 279 -36.10 11.62 22.15
CA TYR A 279 -36.24 11.33 23.59
C TYR A 279 -35.35 12.22 24.45
N THR A 280 -35.69 12.33 25.72
CA THR A 280 -34.90 13.02 26.75
C THR A 280 -34.92 12.19 28.03
N VAL A 281 -33.93 12.37 28.90
CA VAL A 281 -33.88 11.68 30.20
C VAL A 281 -34.48 12.58 31.28
N ARG A 282 -35.49 12.09 32.00
CA ARG A 282 -36.06 12.76 33.18
C ARG A 282 -36.24 11.73 34.29
N ASN A 283 -35.73 12.02 35.50
CA ASN A 283 -35.80 11.11 36.65
C ASN A 283 -35.31 9.67 36.36
N LYS A 284 -34.22 9.52 35.60
CA LYS A 284 -33.68 8.22 35.13
C LYS A 284 -34.68 7.39 34.31
N GLN A 285 -35.62 8.04 33.64
CA GLN A 285 -36.54 7.41 32.69
C GLN A 285 -36.49 8.12 31.34
N LEU A 286 -36.77 7.36 30.27
CA LEU A 286 -36.91 7.91 28.94
C LEU A 286 -38.25 8.62 28.81
N HIS A 287 -38.20 9.90 28.45
CA HIS A 287 -39.36 10.73 28.18
C HIS A 287 -39.36 11.15 26.71
N GLN A 288 -40.41 10.77 25.98
CA GLN A 288 -40.59 11.13 24.58
C GLN A 288 -40.89 12.63 24.48
N ARG A 289 -40.02 13.39 23.78
CA ARG A 289 -40.21 14.82 23.50
C ARG A 289 -40.95 15.02 22.18
N VAL A 290 -40.63 14.21 21.19
CA VAL A 290 -41.17 14.27 19.83
C VAL A 290 -41.70 12.91 19.41
N ASP A 291 -42.83 12.88 18.71
CA ASP A 291 -43.35 11.65 18.11
C ASP A 291 -42.64 11.31 16.79
N MET A 292 -41.37 10.90 16.91
CA MET A 292 -40.52 10.55 15.77
C MET A 292 -41.10 9.39 14.95
N LYS A 293 -41.82 8.46 15.59
CA LYS A 293 -42.39 7.29 14.91
C LYS A 293 -43.40 7.73 13.84
N SER A 294 -44.34 8.60 14.21
CA SER A 294 -45.34 9.10 13.27
C SER A 294 -44.73 9.86 12.09
N LEU A 295 -43.64 10.62 12.32
CA LEU A 295 -42.92 11.32 11.26
C LEU A 295 -42.20 10.36 10.30
N VAL A 296 -41.55 9.33 10.86
CA VAL A 296 -40.89 8.29 10.07
C VAL A 296 -41.89 7.47 9.27
N ASP A 297 -43.02 7.09 9.86
CA ASP A 297 -44.09 6.35 9.17
C ASP A 297 -44.62 7.16 7.97
N GLN A 298 -44.83 8.47 8.14
CA GLN A 298 -45.21 9.38 7.04
C GLN A 298 -44.14 9.43 5.94
N ARG A 299 -42.85 9.53 6.33
CA ARG A 299 -41.74 9.54 5.38
C ARG A 299 -41.61 8.22 4.61
N ILE A 300 -41.83 7.07 5.26
CA ILE A 300 -41.85 5.75 4.61
C ILE A 300 -42.96 5.69 3.55
N VAL A 301 -44.16 6.20 3.86
CA VAL A 301 -45.27 6.25 2.88
C VAL A 301 -44.89 7.11 1.67
N GLU A 302 -44.27 8.28 1.90
CA GLU A 302 -43.78 9.15 0.84
C GLU A 302 -42.74 8.44 -0.04
N LEU A 303 -41.76 7.75 0.55
CA LEU A 303 -40.73 7.00 -0.16
C LEU A 303 -41.30 5.81 -0.94
N ARG A 304 -42.31 5.11 -0.40
CA ARG A 304 -43.01 4.03 -1.11
C ARG A 304 -43.75 4.57 -2.34
N ASN A 305 -44.45 5.71 -2.22
CA ASN A 305 -45.09 6.36 -3.35
C ASN A 305 -44.08 6.80 -4.42
N CYS A 306 -42.96 7.40 -3.99
CA CYS A 306 -41.83 7.74 -4.85
C CYS A 306 -41.29 6.52 -5.60
N ASN A 307 -41.05 5.40 -4.91
CA ASN A 307 -40.54 4.18 -5.52
C ASN A 307 -41.49 3.59 -6.58
N ILE A 308 -42.81 3.70 -6.39
CA ILE A 308 -43.79 3.27 -7.39
C ILE A 308 -43.59 4.05 -8.69
N VAL A 309 -43.45 5.38 -8.61
CA VAL A 309 -43.22 6.25 -9.77
C VAL A 309 -41.90 5.88 -10.48
N LEU A 310 -40.81 5.72 -9.72
CA LEU A 310 -39.50 5.35 -10.27
C LEU A 310 -39.49 3.96 -10.91
N ARG A 311 -40.15 2.97 -10.31
CA ARG A 311 -40.26 1.60 -10.85
C ARG A 311 -41.10 1.55 -12.12
N ASN A 312 -42.18 2.33 -12.18
CA ASN A 312 -43.02 2.42 -13.38
C ASN A 312 -42.22 3.01 -14.54
N GLU A 313 -41.45 4.08 -14.29
CA GLU A 313 -40.58 4.66 -15.31
C GLU A 313 -39.45 3.71 -15.73
N THR A 314 -38.84 2.99 -14.78
CA THR A 314 -37.82 1.99 -15.09
C THR A 314 -38.38 0.89 -16.00
N LYS A 315 -39.58 0.38 -15.73
CA LYS A 315 -40.25 -0.61 -16.58
C LYS A 315 -40.53 -0.07 -17.98
N ARG A 316 -41.04 1.17 -18.09
CA ARG A 316 -41.29 1.85 -19.37
C ARG A 316 -40.01 1.96 -20.19
N LEU A 317 -38.89 2.36 -19.56
CA LEU A 317 -37.58 2.45 -20.21
C LEU A 317 -37.06 1.09 -20.66
N GLU A 318 -37.28 0.02 -19.89
CA GLU A 318 -36.93 -1.35 -20.30
C GLU A 318 -37.75 -1.82 -21.51
N GLU A 319 -39.06 -1.54 -21.54
CA GLU A 319 -39.93 -1.85 -22.67
C GLU A 319 -39.51 -1.07 -23.93
N LEU A 320 -39.24 0.23 -23.79
CA LEU A 320 -38.72 1.07 -24.87
C LEU A 320 -37.38 0.55 -25.40
N ARG A 321 -36.46 0.15 -24.53
CA ARG A 321 -35.17 -0.47 -24.92
C ARG A 321 -35.38 -1.77 -25.71
N LYS A 322 -36.32 -2.63 -25.29
CA LYS A 322 -36.66 -3.86 -26.02
C LYS A 322 -37.21 -3.56 -27.41
N GLN A 323 -38.10 -2.57 -27.53
CA GLN A 323 -38.65 -2.13 -28.82
C GLN A 323 -37.56 -1.58 -29.74
N ARG A 324 -36.73 -0.65 -29.24
CA ARG A 324 -35.57 -0.09 -29.96
C ARG A 324 -34.60 -1.18 -30.42
N SER A 325 -34.27 -2.13 -29.54
CA SER A 325 -33.39 -3.24 -29.88
C SER A 325 -33.98 -4.14 -30.97
N THR A 326 -35.29 -4.37 -30.97
CA THR A 326 -35.96 -5.21 -31.98
C THR A 326 -35.89 -4.55 -33.35
N VAL A 327 -36.21 -3.26 -33.43
CA VAL A 327 -36.16 -2.47 -34.67
C VAL A 327 -34.72 -2.33 -35.17
N ARG A 328 -33.77 -2.07 -34.26
CA ARG A 328 -32.33 -2.02 -34.56
C ARG A 328 -31.81 -3.31 -35.17
N ILE A 329 -32.07 -4.46 -34.54
CA ILE A 329 -31.59 -5.77 -35.02
C ILE A 329 -32.19 -6.09 -36.40
N ALA A 330 -33.47 -5.77 -36.62
CA ALA A 330 -34.11 -5.97 -37.91
C ALA A 330 -33.44 -5.12 -39.01
N ALA A 331 -33.20 -3.85 -38.73
CA ALA A 331 -32.56 -2.91 -39.66
C ALA A 331 -31.09 -3.27 -39.94
N GLU A 332 -30.31 -3.64 -38.92
CA GLU A 332 -28.93 -4.12 -39.07
C GLU A 332 -28.87 -5.42 -39.89
N THR A 333 -29.83 -6.33 -39.68
CA THR A 333 -29.90 -7.60 -40.43
C THR A 333 -30.22 -7.36 -41.90
N GLU A 334 -31.18 -6.48 -42.19
CA GLU A 334 -31.54 -6.10 -43.54
C GLU A 334 -30.39 -5.36 -44.26
N ALA A 335 -29.70 -4.46 -43.56
CA ALA A 335 -28.54 -3.75 -44.08
C ALA A 335 -27.38 -4.71 -44.43
N ARG A 336 -27.12 -5.72 -43.59
CA ARG A 336 -26.14 -6.79 -43.88
C ARG A 336 -26.54 -7.62 -45.08
N GLN A 337 -27.83 -7.94 -45.25
CA GLN A 337 -28.33 -8.67 -46.43
C GLN A 337 -28.17 -7.85 -47.72
N ARG A 338 -28.21 -6.51 -47.64
CA ARG A 338 -27.94 -5.60 -48.77
C ARG A 338 -26.44 -5.39 -49.05
N GLY A 339 -25.55 -6.00 -48.25
CA GLY A 339 -24.09 -5.92 -48.44
C GLY A 339 -23.45 -4.61 -48.00
N LEU A 340 -24.12 -3.83 -47.13
CA LEU A 340 -23.59 -2.57 -46.59
C LEU A 340 -22.38 -2.80 -45.68
N GLY A 341 -21.51 -1.78 -45.58
CA GLY A 341 -20.36 -1.81 -44.68
C GLY A 341 -20.78 -1.85 -43.20
N ILE A 342 -19.86 -2.22 -42.30
CA ILE A 342 -20.13 -2.33 -40.85
C ILE A 342 -20.62 -0.99 -40.27
N ALA A 343 -19.95 0.12 -40.61
CA ALA A 343 -20.31 1.44 -40.11
C ALA A 343 -21.68 1.93 -40.63
N GLU A 344 -22.01 1.62 -41.88
CA GLU A 344 -23.30 1.97 -42.47
C GLU A 344 -24.43 1.12 -41.88
N THR A 345 -24.15 -0.14 -41.59
CA THR A 345 -25.08 -1.06 -40.91
C THR A 345 -25.42 -0.56 -39.51
N ASP A 346 -24.40 -0.15 -38.74
CA ASP A 346 -24.59 0.37 -37.39
C ASP A 346 -25.38 1.70 -37.42
N GLN A 347 -25.10 2.59 -38.38
CA GLN A 347 -25.85 3.84 -38.54
C GLN A 347 -27.32 3.58 -38.86
N VAL A 348 -27.61 2.67 -39.79
CA VAL A 348 -28.99 2.27 -40.12
C VAL A 348 -29.69 1.64 -38.90
N GLY A 349 -28.97 0.85 -38.10
CA GLY A 349 -29.48 0.30 -36.85
C GLY A 349 -29.81 1.38 -35.82
N GLN A 350 -28.95 2.40 -35.70
CA GLN A 350 -29.13 3.53 -34.79
C GLN A 350 -30.32 4.40 -35.21
N ASP A 351 -30.39 4.80 -36.49
CA ASP A 351 -31.49 5.61 -37.04
C ASP A 351 -32.84 4.89 -36.87
N ALA A 352 -32.85 3.56 -37.04
CA ALA A 352 -34.04 2.75 -36.84
C ALA A 352 -34.43 2.65 -35.36
N ALA A 353 -33.47 2.57 -34.43
CA ALA A 353 -33.75 2.66 -33.00
C ALA A 353 -34.32 4.03 -32.61
N ASP A 354 -33.79 5.11 -33.18
CA ASP A 354 -34.21 6.49 -32.90
C ASP A 354 -35.59 6.83 -33.50
N SER A 355 -36.04 6.06 -34.50
CA SER A 355 -37.40 6.16 -35.05
C SER A 355 -38.51 5.72 -34.08
N VAL A 356 -38.16 5.00 -33.01
CA VAL A 356 -39.10 4.60 -31.96
C VAL A 356 -39.35 5.80 -31.03
N GLU A 357 -40.56 6.34 -31.09
CA GLU A 357 -41.01 7.49 -30.31
C GLU A 357 -40.94 7.22 -28.80
N ASP A 358 -40.37 8.17 -28.06
CA ASP A 358 -40.31 8.15 -26.60
C ASP A 358 -41.27 9.22 -26.05
N THR A 359 -42.41 8.79 -25.51
CA THR A 359 -43.44 9.67 -24.97
C THR A 359 -43.07 10.28 -23.61
N GLY A 360 -41.92 9.91 -23.03
CA GLY A 360 -41.51 10.33 -21.69
C GLY A 360 -42.30 9.67 -20.56
N PRO A 361 -42.01 10.04 -19.29
CA PRO A 361 -42.74 9.57 -18.12
C PRO A 361 -44.19 10.09 -18.10
N GLU A 362 -45.11 9.34 -17.48
CA GLU A 362 -46.54 9.69 -17.40
C GLU A 362 -46.78 11.07 -16.75
N ASP A 363 -46.01 11.41 -15.71
CA ASP A 363 -45.99 12.73 -15.07
C ASP A 363 -44.54 13.16 -14.82
N VAL A 364 -44.06 14.12 -15.62
CA VAL A 364 -42.70 14.65 -15.57
C VAL A 364 -42.40 15.36 -14.24
N ALA A 365 -43.36 16.11 -13.70
CA ALA A 365 -43.18 16.86 -12.48
C ALA A 365 -43.11 15.93 -11.27
N LEU A 366 -44.00 14.95 -11.21
CA LEU A 366 -44.01 13.94 -10.16
C LEU A 366 -42.74 13.08 -10.21
N TYR A 367 -42.32 12.63 -11.39
CA TYR A 367 -41.07 11.88 -11.57
C TYR A 367 -39.85 12.68 -11.08
N SER A 368 -39.72 13.95 -11.50
CA SER A 368 -38.61 14.82 -11.08
C SER A 368 -38.60 15.05 -9.57
N SER A 369 -39.77 15.22 -8.95
CA SER A 369 -39.88 15.36 -7.50
C SER A 369 -39.52 14.08 -6.75
N SER A 370 -39.93 12.92 -7.27
CA SER A 370 -39.61 11.60 -6.73
C SER A 370 -38.12 11.31 -6.82
N LEU A 371 -37.48 11.65 -7.95
CA LEU A 371 -36.02 11.53 -8.11
C LEU A 371 -35.29 12.33 -7.01
N ARG A 372 -35.68 13.59 -6.80
CA ARG A 372 -35.08 14.43 -5.74
C ARG A 372 -35.33 13.87 -4.33
N ILE A 373 -36.51 13.34 -4.05
CA ILE A 373 -36.83 12.74 -2.74
C ILE A 373 -35.97 11.49 -2.50
N HIS A 374 -35.86 10.63 -3.51
CA HIS A 374 -35.00 9.44 -3.48
C HIS A 374 -33.54 9.82 -3.26
N ASP A 375 -33.01 10.74 -4.07
CA ASP A 375 -31.60 11.15 -3.99
C ASP A 375 -31.27 11.79 -2.64
N ASN A 376 -32.14 12.66 -2.14
CA ASN A 376 -31.99 13.23 -0.79
C ASN A 376 -32.02 12.15 0.30
N HIS A 377 -32.84 11.12 0.15
CA HIS A 377 -32.89 10.01 1.12
C HIS A 377 -31.63 9.15 1.07
N VAL A 378 -31.09 8.87 -0.12
CA VAL A 378 -29.82 8.14 -0.28
C VAL A 378 -28.66 8.90 0.35
N VAL A 379 -28.65 10.24 0.26
CA VAL A 379 -27.58 11.08 0.80
C VAL A 379 -27.72 11.33 2.31
N ASP A 380 -28.92 11.67 2.78
CA ASP A 380 -29.11 12.13 4.16
C ASP A 380 -29.78 11.12 5.09
N GLY A 381 -30.35 10.03 4.56
CA GLY A 381 -31.02 9.00 5.34
C GLY A 381 -32.14 9.57 6.21
N ILE A 382 -32.05 9.36 7.52
CA ILE A 382 -33.00 9.85 8.53
C ILE A 382 -32.58 11.18 9.18
N LEU A 383 -31.35 11.65 8.92
CA LEU A 383 -30.80 12.85 9.56
C LEU A 383 -31.64 14.12 9.35
N PRO A 384 -32.32 14.36 8.20
CA PRO A 384 -33.16 15.54 8.02
C PRO A 384 -34.29 15.62 9.05
N LEU A 385 -34.94 14.50 9.35
CA LEU A 385 -36.01 14.44 10.37
C LEU A 385 -35.45 14.75 11.78
N ILE A 386 -34.23 14.32 12.05
CA ILE A 386 -33.53 14.61 13.31
C ILE A 386 -33.22 16.11 13.40
N ARG A 387 -32.68 16.71 12.33
CA ARG A 387 -32.37 18.15 12.25
C ARG A 387 -33.61 19.02 12.44
N GLU A 388 -34.76 18.62 11.89
CA GLU A 388 -36.03 19.36 12.02
C GLU A 388 -36.61 19.34 13.44
N THR A 389 -36.35 18.28 14.21
CA THR A 389 -37.01 18.03 15.50
C THR A 389 -36.11 18.23 16.73
N SER A 390 -34.80 18.34 16.52
CA SER A 390 -33.81 18.46 17.58
C SER A 390 -33.41 19.92 17.85
N PRO A 391 -33.22 20.33 19.12
CA PRO A 391 -32.68 21.65 19.46
C PRO A 391 -31.16 21.74 19.27
N LEU A 392 -30.49 20.58 19.12
CA LEU A 392 -29.06 20.47 18.87
C LEU A 392 -28.78 20.44 17.37
N ARG A 393 -27.60 20.95 16.97
CA ARG A 393 -27.11 20.82 15.59
C ARG A 393 -26.61 19.40 15.37
N TRP A 394 -27.01 18.79 14.25
CA TRP A 394 -26.57 17.45 13.85
C TRP A 394 -25.96 17.48 12.45
N GLU A 395 -24.82 16.82 12.33
CA GLU A 395 -24.07 16.63 11.08
C GLU A 395 -23.71 15.15 10.93
N HIS A 396 -23.51 14.70 9.70
CA HIS A 396 -23.13 13.32 9.45
C HIS A 396 -21.77 13.00 10.09
N ALA A 397 -21.73 11.94 10.90
CA ALA A 397 -20.48 11.43 11.46
C ALA A 397 -19.57 10.81 10.39
N ALA A 398 -20.13 9.94 9.54
CA ALA A 398 -19.41 9.24 8.47
C ALA A 398 -20.21 9.29 7.15
N PRO A 399 -20.30 10.46 6.47
CA PRO A 399 -21.06 10.60 5.22
C PRO A 399 -20.44 9.84 4.04
N GLN A 400 -19.15 9.50 4.13
CA GLN A 400 -18.42 8.79 3.10
C GLN A 400 -17.55 7.69 3.69
N ARG A 401 -17.50 6.55 2.98
CA ARG A 401 -16.70 5.39 3.34
C ARG A 401 -15.79 5.04 2.16
N ILE A 402 -14.50 4.84 2.43
CA ILE A 402 -13.49 4.61 1.39
C ILE A 402 -13.08 3.14 1.39
N GLY A 403 -13.20 2.50 0.23
CA GLY A 403 -12.74 1.13 0.03
C GLY A 403 -11.23 1.07 -0.22
N CYS A 404 -10.53 0.19 0.49
CA CYS A 404 -9.10 -0.03 0.34
C CYS A 404 -8.81 -1.50 -0.03
N ARG A 405 -7.82 -1.72 -0.89
CA ARG A 405 -7.30 -3.06 -1.19
C ARG A 405 -5.78 -3.04 -1.09
N MET A 406 -5.22 -3.94 -0.28
CA MET A 406 -3.78 -4.13 -0.21
C MET A 406 -3.23 -4.48 -1.60
N GLY A 407 -2.29 -3.66 -2.08
CA GLY A 407 -1.64 -3.84 -3.38
C GLY A 407 -0.25 -4.43 -3.24
N ARG A 408 0.76 -3.56 -3.26
CA ARG A 408 2.17 -3.93 -3.15
C ARG A 408 2.63 -3.85 -1.69
N PRO A 409 3.19 -4.92 -1.11
CA PRO A 409 3.77 -4.85 0.22
C PRO A 409 5.05 -4.00 0.21
N GLU A 410 5.39 -3.49 1.38
CA GLU A 410 6.58 -2.69 1.64
C GLU A 410 7.88 -3.45 1.26
N LYS A 411 8.98 -2.76 0.98
CA LYS A 411 10.26 -3.40 0.64
C LYS A 411 11.44 -2.62 1.18
N SER A 412 12.33 -3.34 1.86
CA SER A 412 13.64 -2.86 2.29
C SER A 412 14.65 -4.01 2.11
N ALA A 413 15.40 -3.99 1.01
CA ALA A 413 16.32 -5.09 0.68
C ALA A 413 17.50 -4.66 -0.23
N PRO A 414 18.67 -5.33 -0.14
CA PRO A 414 19.77 -5.13 -1.08
C PRO A 414 19.36 -5.36 -2.53
N ARG A 415 19.82 -4.49 -3.43
CA ARG A 415 19.55 -4.62 -4.87
C ARG A 415 20.51 -5.62 -5.49
N GLU A 416 20.01 -6.83 -5.73
CA GLU A 416 20.79 -7.90 -6.31
C GLU A 416 20.49 -8.12 -7.80
N MET A 417 21.54 -8.33 -8.60
CA MET A 417 21.37 -8.86 -9.95
C MET A 417 20.91 -10.32 -9.88
N THR A 418 20.07 -10.76 -10.82
CA THR A 418 19.78 -12.20 -10.98
C THR A 418 20.63 -12.79 -12.11
N PRO A 419 21.63 -13.64 -11.83
CA PRO A 419 22.09 -14.10 -10.51
C PRO A 419 23.10 -13.15 -9.82
N ARG A 420 23.17 -13.26 -8.49
CA ARG A 420 24.00 -12.41 -7.62
C ARG A 420 25.47 -12.45 -8.03
N SER A 421 26.11 -11.28 -8.08
CA SER A 421 27.50 -11.10 -8.49
C SER A 421 28.20 -10.12 -7.53
N HIS A 422 29.49 -10.34 -7.26
CA HIS A 422 30.33 -9.44 -6.45
C HIS A 422 31.26 -8.57 -7.33
N THR A 423 31.49 -9.02 -8.57
CA THR A 423 32.33 -8.30 -9.53
C THR A 423 31.79 -8.40 -10.95
N LEU A 424 31.95 -7.31 -11.70
CA LEU A 424 31.69 -7.26 -13.13
C LEU A 424 32.90 -7.81 -13.92
N PHE A 425 33.23 -9.08 -13.68
CA PHE A 425 34.27 -9.82 -14.38
C PHE A 425 33.65 -11.02 -15.12
N PRO A 426 33.90 -11.21 -16.43
CA PRO A 426 33.31 -12.31 -17.19
C PRO A 426 34.08 -13.62 -16.99
N ILE A 427 33.37 -14.71 -16.69
CA ILE A 427 33.94 -16.07 -16.58
C ILE A 427 33.22 -17.11 -17.47
N ALA A 428 32.36 -16.66 -18.37
CA ALA A 428 31.59 -17.50 -19.29
C ALA A 428 30.87 -18.67 -18.56
N LEU A 429 31.20 -19.91 -18.92
CA LEU A 429 30.68 -21.13 -18.27
C LEU A 429 31.73 -21.80 -17.38
N GLU A 430 32.91 -21.19 -17.22
CA GLU A 430 34.05 -21.84 -16.59
C GLU A 430 33.88 -21.98 -15.07
N GLY A 431 33.11 -21.10 -14.43
CA GLY A 431 32.83 -21.15 -12.98
C GLY A 431 31.62 -21.99 -12.56
N GLY A 432 31.05 -22.79 -13.47
CA GLY A 432 29.89 -23.64 -13.19
C GLY A 432 28.57 -22.88 -13.03
N ASN A 433 27.53 -23.56 -12.52
CA ASN A 433 26.17 -22.98 -12.41
C ASN A 433 26.12 -21.75 -11.49
N GLN A 434 26.93 -21.74 -10.43
CA GLN A 434 27.02 -20.63 -9.47
C GLN A 434 27.97 -19.51 -9.89
N ARG A 435 28.70 -19.66 -11.01
CA ARG A 435 29.61 -18.65 -11.55
C ARG A 435 30.70 -18.22 -10.55
N LEU A 436 31.39 -19.19 -9.96
CA LEU A 436 32.45 -18.94 -8.98
C LEU A 436 33.81 -18.70 -9.65
N ILE A 437 34.55 -17.70 -9.18
CA ILE A 437 35.89 -17.40 -9.70
C ILE A 437 36.91 -18.50 -9.38
N SER A 438 36.79 -19.16 -8.22
CA SER A 438 37.68 -20.24 -7.77
C SER A 438 37.64 -21.43 -8.71
N ASN A 439 36.44 -21.84 -9.14
CA ASN A 439 36.24 -22.90 -10.13
C ASN A 439 36.84 -22.55 -11.49
N ALA A 440 36.76 -21.28 -11.90
CA ALA A 440 37.37 -20.81 -13.14
C ALA A 440 38.89 -20.72 -13.03
N ALA A 441 39.43 -20.30 -11.88
CA ALA A 441 40.86 -20.20 -11.61
C ALA A 441 41.54 -21.58 -11.59
N GLY A 442 40.88 -22.62 -11.07
CA GLY A 442 41.40 -24.00 -11.08
C GLY A 442 41.63 -24.59 -12.48
N LYS A 443 41.20 -23.91 -13.56
CA LYS A 443 41.49 -24.27 -14.95
C LYS A 443 42.75 -23.60 -15.51
N GLY A 444 43.41 -22.75 -14.71
CA GLY A 444 44.57 -21.95 -15.09
C GLY A 444 44.18 -20.78 -16.00
N SER A 445 44.24 -20.99 -17.32
CA SER A 445 43.88 -19.99 -18.33
C SER A 445 42.49 -20.24 -18.90
N ILE A 446 41.66 -19.18 -18.92
CA ILE A 446 40.30 -19.24 -19.47
C ILE A 446 40.18 -18.39 -20.73
N ARG A 447 39.33 -18.83 -21.67
CA ARG A 447 39.10 -18.13 -22.93
C ARG A 447 37.75 -17.40 -22.88
N ILE A 448 37.79 -16.08 -22.81
CA ILE A 448 36.62 -15.23 -22.52
C ILE A 448 36.61 -13.98 -23.39
N GLN A 449 35.43 -13.39 -23.58
CA GLN A 449 35.27 -12.20 -24.39
C GLN A 449 35.52 -10.94 -23.56
N MET A 450 36.56 -10.18 -23.91
CA MET A 450 36.96 -8.94 -23.25
C MET A 450 37.45 -7.91 -24.28
N GLY A 451 37.40 -6.62 -23.93
CA GLY A 451 37.96 -5.54 -24.74
C GLY A 451 39.47 -5.69 -24.92
N LYS A 452 39.96 -5.41 -26.13
CA LYS A 452 41.40 -5.46 -26.45
C LYS A 452 42.07 -4.12 -26.12
N ARG A 453 43.06 -4.12 -25.23
CA ARG A 453 43.82 -2.93 -24.82
C ARG A 453 45.33 -3.21 -24.89
N VAL A 454 46.11 -2.16 -25.08
CA VAL A 454 47.58 -2.23 -25.19
C VAL A 454 48.20 -1.43 -24.05
N CYS A 455 49.18 -2.00 -23.34
CA CYS A 455 49.91 -1.31 -22.28
C CYS A 455 50.89 -0.27 -22.85
N SER A 456 50.83 0.97 -22.35
CA SER A 456 51.76 2.03 -22.74
C SER A 456 53.19 1.83 -22.21
N LYS A 457 53.36 1.05 -21.13
CA LYS A 457 54.66 0.81 -20.49
C LYS A 457 55.43 -0.39 -21.08
N CYS A 458 54.75 -1.51 -21.36
CA CYS A 458 55.41 -2.73 -21.85
C CYS A 458 54.97 -3.16 -23.26
N GLY A 459 54.05 -2.44 -23.90
CA GLY A 459 53.56 -2.74 -25.25
C GLY A 459 52.71 -4.01 -25.38
N LYS A 460 52.53 -4.80 -24.32
CA LYS A 460 51.77 -6.06 -24.34
C LYS A 460 50.26 -5.83 -24.33
N ASP A 461 49.51 -6.72 -24.99
CA ASP A 461 48.04 -6.74 -25.02
C ASP A 461 47.48 -7.17 -23.64
N SER A 462 46.69 -6.34 -22.98
CA SER A 462 46.09 -6.62 -21.68
C SER A 462 44.63 -6.18 -21.66
N PRO A 463 43.65 -7.03 -21.28
CA PRO A 463 42.24 -6.63 -21.24
C PRO A 463 41.89 -5.68 -20.08
N PHE A 464 42.77 -5.53 -19.10
CA PHE A 464 42.59 -4.71 -17.90
C PHE A 464 43.10 -3.29 -18.06
N ILE A 465 42.53 -2.34 -17.31
CA ILE A 465 42.94 -0.92 -17.28
C ILE A 465 44.40 -0.74 -16.85
N ARG A 466 44.86 -1.54 -15.89
CA ARG A 466 46.27 -1.65 -15.49
C ARG A 466 46.83 -2.96 -16.02
N CYS A 467 48.04 -2.92 -16.56
CA CYS A 467 48.67 -4.09 -17.15
C CYS A 467 48.91 -5.20 -16.11
N HIS A 468 48.33 -6.37 -16.38
CA HIS A 468 48.40 -7.55 -15.50
C HIS A 468 49.66 -8.39 -15.67
N HIS A 469 50.49 -8.14 -16.68
CA HIS A 469 51.70 -8.94 -16.92
C HIS A 469 52.71 -8.73 -15.78
N ARG A 470 53.20 -9.83 -15.20
CA ARG A 470 54.30 -9.84 -14.24
C ARG A 470 55.58 -9.25 -14.85
N VAL A 471 56.33 -8.53 -14.03
CA VAL A 471 57.68 -8.06 -14.35
C VAL A 471 58.60 -9.28 -14.35
N LEU A 472 59.51 -9.36 -15.33
CA LEU A 472 60.50 -10.42 -15.41
C LEU A 472 61.73 -9.99 -14.62
N ASP A 473 62.33 -10.91 -13.88
CA ASP A 473 63.65 -10.71 -13.28
C ASP A 473 64.78 -10.82 -14.33
N ASP A 474 66.03 -10.63 -13.89
CA ASP A 474 67.22 -10.68 -14.75
C ASP A 474 67.43 -12.07 -15.40
N ALA A 475 66.79 -13.11 -14.86
CA ALA A 475 66.78 -14.48 -15.40
C ALA A 475 65.57 -14.77 -16.31
N GLY A 476 64.68 -13.80 -16.54
CA GLY A 476 63.49 -13.93 -17.38
C GLY A 476 62.31 -14.64 -16.69
N ILE A 477 62.34 -14.80 -15.37
CA ILE A 477 61.28 -15.46 -14.58
C ILE A 477 60.29 -14.40 -14.09
N PRO A 478 58.97 -14.62 -14.23
CA PRO A 478 57.96 -13.69 -13.77
C PRO A 478 57.91 -13.61 -12.24
N LYS A 479 58.16 -12.43 -11.69
CA LYS A 479 58.04 -12.16 -10.25
C LYS A 479 56.58 -12.16 -9.83
N VAL A 480 56.23 -13.05 -8.90
CA VAL A 480 54.89 -13.14 -8.31
C VAL A 480 54.58 -11.85 -7.53
N GLY A 481 53.40 -11.27 -7.72
CA GLY A 481 52.99 -10.03 -7.04
C GLY A 481 53.50 -8.72 -7.67
N GLU A 482 54.57 -8.76 -8.47
CA GLU A 482 55.10 -7.59 -9.17
C GLU A 482 54.61 -7.53 -10.61
N THR A 483 53.54 -6.77 -10.87
CA THR A 483 53.02 -6.55 -12.23
C THR A 483 53.54 -5.25 -12.85
N CYS A 484 53.59 -5.18 -14.18
CA CYS A 484 53.95 -4.00 -14.96
C CYS A 484 53.21 -2.73 -14.50
N GLY A 485 51.91 -2.84 -14.21
CA GLY A 485 51.07 -1.77 -13.65
C GLY A 485 50.79 -0.59 -14.59
N GLY A 486 51.38 -0.57 -15.79
CA GLY A 486 51.19 0.50 -16.76
C GLY A 486 49.73 0.66 -17.21
N ARG A 487 49.33 1.89 -17.52
CA ARG A 487 48.01 2.20 -18.10
C ARG A 487 47.87 1.48 -19.44
N THR A 488 46.68 0.94 -19.70
CA THR A 488 46.34 0.37 -21.00
C THR A 488 45.27 1.19 -21.68
N ASP A 489 45.36 1.31 -23.00
CA ASP A 489 44.38 2.04 -23.81
C ASP A 489 43.71 1.09 -24.81
N MET A 490 42.42 1.30 -25.07
CA MET A 490 41.65 0.46 -25.99
C MET A 490 42.23 0.57 -27.40
N LYS A 491 42.48 -0.57 -28.04
CA LYS A 491 42.89 -0.59 -29.44
C LYS A 491 41.75 -0.08 -30.32
N GLU A 492 42.03 0.77 -31.31
CA GLU A 492 41.02 1.23 -32.28
C GLU A 492 40.34 0.03 -32.94
N SER A 493 39.00 0.09 -33.02
CA SER A 493 38.21 -0.98 -33.61
C SER A 493 37.83 -0.61 -35.04
N THR A 494 38.06 -1.53 -35.96
CA THR A 494 37.68 -1.41 -37.37
C THR A 494 36.20 -1.75 -37.62
N GLY A 495 35.48 -2.26 -36.63
CA GLY A 495 34.10 -2.76 -36.77
C GLY A 495 33.03 -1.86 -36.15
N LYS A 496 31.84 -1.79 -36.79
CA LYS A 496 30.63 -1.11 -36.28
C LYS A 496 29.84 -1.93 -35.23
N SER A 497 30.45 -2.96 -34.65
CA SER A 497 29.76 -3.82 -33.67
C SER A 497 29.36 -3.05 -32.41
N ARG A 498 28.17 -3.34 -31.90
CA ARG A 498 27.65 -2.76 -30.65
C ARG A 498 28.52 -3.10 -29.43
N ARG A 499 29.19 -4.25 -29.44
CA ARG A 499 30.13 -4.72 -28.41
C ARG A 499 31.48 -5.02 -29.07
N ARG A 500 32.56 -4.52 -28.47
CA ARG A 500 33.93 -4.54 -29.04
C ARG A 500 34.84 -5.64 -28.51
N GLY A 501 34.33 -6.54 -27.67
CA GLY A 501 35.16 -7.58 -27.08
C GLY A 501 35.50 -8.69 -28.05
N GLU A 502 36.71 -9.19 -27.90
CA GLU A 502 37.28 -10.30 -28.67
C GLU A 502 37.57 -11.45 -27.71
N MET A 503 37.64 -12.68 -28.23
CA MET A 503 38.00 -13.85 -27.43
C MET A 503 39.49 -13.79 -27.08
N GLN A 504 39.80 -13.59 -25.81
CA GLN A 504 41.15 -13.51 -25.27
C GLN A 504 41.41 -14.66 -24.29
N SER A 505 42.67 -15.10 -24.21
CA SER A 505 43.13 -16.06 -23.19
C SER A 505 43.64 -15.29 -21.99
N VAL A 506 43.06 -15.54 -20.82
CA VAL A 506 43.37 -14.82 -19.58
C VAL A 506 43.89 -15.81 -18.54
N PRO A 507 45.12 -15.66 -18.02
CA PRO A 507 45.68 -16.51 -16.98
C PRO A 507 45.08 -16.15 -15.62
N LEU A 508 43.84 -16.59 -15.36
CA LEU A 508 43.05 -16.16 -14.21
C LEU A 508 43.69 -16.54 -12.88
N GLU A 509 44.32 -17.72 -12.79
CA GLU A 509 45.03 -18.18 -11.59
C GLU A 509 46.14 -17.19 -11.15
N ALA A 510 47.03 -16.84 -12.08
CA ALA A 510 48.13 -15.91 -11.80
C ALA A 510 47.63 -14.50 -11.45
N ILE A 511 46.59 -14.02 -12.16
CA ILE A 511 45.99 -12.70 -11.88
C ILE A 511 45.35 -12.68 -10.50
N LEU A 512 44.68 -13.76 -10.10
CA LEU A 512 44.02 -13.87 -8.80
C LEU A 512 45.05 -13.90 -7.67
N GLU A 513 46.16 -14.61 -7.84
CA GLU A 513 47.29 -14.63 -6.91
C GLU A 513 47.92 -13.23 -6.76
N ASP A 514 48.17 -12.53 -7.87
CA ASP A 514 48.72 -11.18 -7.86
C ASP A 514 47.75 -10.17 -7.20
N ALA A 515 46.46 -10.29 -7.48
CA ALA A 515 45.41 -9.48 -6.85
C ALA A 515 45.36 -9.72 -5.34
N GLN A 516 45.45 -10.98 -4.89
CA GLN A 516 45.45 -11.36 -3.49
C GLN A 516 46.63 -10.76 -2.72
N LEU A 517 47.83 -10.84 -3.29
CA LEU A 517 49.04 -10.25 -2.70
C LEU A 517 48.95 -8.73 -2.62
N ARG A 518 48.45 -8.08 -3.68
CA ARG A 518 48.31 -6.61 -3.73
C ARG A 518 47.41 -6.06 -2.65
N ILE A 519 46.29 -6.72 -2.37
CA ILE A 519 45.37 -6.33 -1.29
C ILE A 519 45.78 -6.91 0.08
N GLY A 520 46.89 -7.64 0.19
CA GLY A 520 47.36 -8.25 1.43
C GLY A 520 46.31 -9.15 2.10
N MET A 521 45.57 -9.95 1.31
CA MET A 521 44.52 -10.82 1.84
C MET A 521 45.06 -12.25 2.05
N GLY A 522 45.14 -12.70 3.30
CA GLY A 522 45.72 -14.03 3.62
C GLY A 522 44.92 -15.21 3.07
N ARG A 523 43.58 -15.10 3.01
CA ARG A 523 42.70 -16.15 2.48
C ARG A 523 41.62 -15.56 1.59
N LEU A 524 41.46 -16.11 0.39
CA LEU A 524 40.41 -15.72 -0.54
C LEU A 524 39.01 -16.16 -0.03
N PRO A 525 37.97 -15.32 -0.20
CA PRO A 525 36.59 -15.72 0.06
C PRO A 525 36.20 -16.91 -0.81
N GLN A 526 35.51 -17.90 -0.24
CA GLN A 526 35.16 -19.12 -0.99
C GLN A 526 34.10 -18.87 -2.09
N GLN A 527 33.24 -17.87 -1.94
CA GLN A 527 32.09 -17.63 -2.81
C GLN A 527 32.15 -16.32 -3.62
N VAL A 528 33.25 -16.07 -4.32
CA VAL A 528 33.34 -14.91 -5.23
C VAL A 528 32.60 -15.20 -6.53
N LYS A 529 31.36 -14.72 -6.61
CA LYS A 529 30.48 -14.80 -7.79
C LYS A 529 30.79 -13.73 -8.84
N CYS A 530 30.88 -14.14 -10.10
CA CYS A 530 31.20 -13.30 -11.27
C CYS A 530 30.08 -13.30 -12.32
N VAL A 531 30.17 -12.43 -13.32
CA VAL A 531 29.20 -12.38 -14.42
C VAL A 531 29.55 -13.38 -15.53
N LYS A 532 28.54 -13.80 -16.30
CA LYS A 532 28.76 -14.69 -17.46
C LYS A 532 29.46 -13.95 -18.61
N GLU A 533 28.98 -12.75 -18.93
CA GLU A 533 29.48 -11.92 -20.02
C GLU A 533 29.40 -10.44 -19.63
N LEU A 534 30.28 -9.61 -20.20
CA LEU A 534 30.17 -8.16 -20.10
C LEU A 534 29.21 -7.64 -21.17
N LYS A 535 28.20 -6.88 -20.73
CA LYS A 535 27.19 -6.29 -21.62
C LYS A 535 27.55 -4.87 -22.07
N SER A 536 28.66 -4.33 -21.58
CA SER A 536 29.13 -2.98 -21.92
C SER A 536 29.70 -2.88 -23.33
N ARG A 537 29.80 -1.66 -23.87
CA ARG A 537 30.28 -1.43 -25.24
C ARG A 537 31.74 -1.87 -25.42
N ASN A 538 32.61 -1.43 -24.51
CA ASN A 538 34.05 -1.73 -24.56
C ASN A 538 34.38 -3.10 -23.94
N GLN A 539 33.44 -3.75 -23.24
CA GLN A 539 33.66 -5.01 -22.52
C GLN A 539 34.93 -4.98 -21.67
N THR A 540 35.16 -3.85 -20.98
CA THR A 540 36.24 -3.68 -20.00
C THR A 540 35.78 -4.26 -18.66
N PRO A 541 36.50 -5.23 -18.08
CA PRO A 541 36.14 -5.81 -16.79
C PRO A 541 36.44 -4.87 -15.64
N GLU A 542 35.69 -5.01 -14.55
CA GLU A 542 36.04 -4.41 -13.27
C GLU A 542 37.30 -5.09 -12.67
N PRO A 543 38.17 -4.35 -11.95
CA PRO A 543 39.29 -4.94 -11.22
C PRO A 543 38.82 -6.03 -10.25
N ILE A 544 39.51 -7.18 -10.24
CA ILE A 544 39.16 -8.34 -9.41
C ILE A 544 39.28 -8.00 -7.92
N GLU A 545 40.25 -7.15 -7.56
CA GLU A 545 40.50 -6.69 -6.20
C GLU A 545 39.23 -6.12 -5.54
N LYS A 546 38.45 -5.31 -6.28
CA LYS A 546 37.17 -4.77 -5.80
C LYS A 546 36.17 -5.90 -5.52
N GLY A 547 36.13 -6.90 -6.40
CA GLY A 547 35.31 -8.10 -6.24
C GLY A 547 35.64 -8.93 -5.01
N LEU A 548 36.93 -9.08 -4.71
CA LEU A 548 37.43 -9.81 -3.53
C LEU A 548 37.04 -9.09 -2.24
N LEU A 549 37.21 -7.77 -2.20
CA LEU A 549 36.80 -6.95 -1.06
C LEU A 549 35.28 -6.97 -0.88
N ARG A 550 34.49 -6.82 -1.95
CA ARG A 550 33.02 -6.95 -1.85
C ARG A 550 32.59 -8.32 -1.34
N ALA A 551 33.22 -9.40 -1.79
CA ALA A 551 32.93 -10.74 -1.32
C ALA A 551 33.34 -10.97 0.15
N LYS A 552 34.41 -10.32 0.63
CA LYS A 552 34.79 -10.33 2.06
C LYS A 552 33.68 -9.75 2.94
N TYR A 553 33.03 -8.69 2.47
CA TYR A 553 31.92 -8.03 3.17
C TYR A 553 30.53 -8.52 2.76
N ASP A 554 30.41 -9.58 1.96
CA ASP A 554 29.13 -10.09 1.43
C ASP A 554 28.26 -9.02 0.73
N LEU A 555 28.88 -8.15 -0.08
CA LEU A 555 28.20 -7.06 -0.79
C LEU A 555 28.01 -7.39 -2.28
N PRO A 556 26.78 -7.30 -2.82
CA PRO A 556 26.55 -7.45 -4.25
C PRO A 556 27.03 -6.22 -5.03
N VAL A 557 27.29 -6.39 -6.32
CA VAL A 557 27.53 -5.29 -7.26
C VAL A 557 26.36 -5.18 -8.24
N PHE A 558 25.91 -3.96 -8.51
CA PHE A 558 24.95 -3.70 -9.57
C PHE A 558 25.64 -3.49 -10.93
N ARG A 559 24.86 -3.40 -12.01
CA ARG A 559 25.36 -3.36 -13.40
C ARG A 559 26.27 -2.18 -13.73
N ASP A 560 26.26 -1.14 -12.89
CA ASP A 560 27.04 0.08 -13.03
C ASP A 560 28.20 0.18 -12.03
N GLY A 561 28.47 -0.90 -11.28
CA GLY A 561 29.57 -0.99 -10.31
C GLY A 561 29.20 -0.58 -8.88
N THR A 562 28.02 0.01 -8.68
CA THR A 562 27.58 0.53 -7.38
C THR A 562 26.96 -0.55 -6.49
N ILE A 563 26.93 -0.28 -5.19
CA ILE A 563 26.27 -1.05 -4.14
C ILE A 563 25.00 -0.30 -3.76
N ARG A 564 23.85 -0.97 -3.89
CA ARG A 564 22.55 -0.32 -3.73
C ARG A 564 21.66 -1.08 -2.78
N PHE A 565 20.74 -0.34 -2.17
CA PHE A 565 19.73 -0.85 -1.27
C PHE A 565 18.38 -0.24 -1.67
N ASP A 566 17.39 -1.07 -2.00
CA ASP A 566 16.05 -0.61 -2.37
C ASP A 566 15.20 -0.41 -1.11
N MET A 567 14.51 0.72 -1.01
CA MET A 567 13.55 1.04 0.06
C MET A 567 12.27 1.60 -0.53
N SER A 568 11.11 1.25 0.04
CA SER A 568 9.84 1.92 -0.26
C SER A 568 9.88 3.37 0.20
N ASP A 569 9.41 4.29 -0.64
CA ASP A 569 9.38 5.71 -0.33
C ASP A 569 8.25 6.04 0.64
N VAL A 570 8.55 6.71 1.76
CA VAL A 570 7.54 7.13 2.75
C VAL A 570 7.73 8.62 3.09
N PRO A 571 6.79 9.50 2.74
CA PRO A 571 6.94 10.93 2.99
C PRO A 571 6.77 11.25 4.48
N VAL A 572 7.66 12.09 5.02
CA VAL A 572 7.55 12.64 6.38
C VAL A 572 8.05 14.08 6.41
N THR A 573 7.41 14.94 7.21
CA THR A 573 7.83 16.35 7.39
C THR A 573 8.40 16.61 8.77
N HIS A 574 7.99 15.83 9.78
CA HIS A 574 8.41 15.99 11.16
C HIS A 574 8.80 14.66 11.80
N PHE A 575 9.70 14.70 12.77
CA PHE A 575 10.13 13.53 13.53
C PHE A 575 10.64 13.95 14.91
N THR A 576 10.66 13.03 15.85
CA THR A 576 11.34 13.16 17.15
C THR A 576 12.68 12.42 17.11
N PRO A 577 13.72 12.89 17.83
CA PRO A 577 14.99 12.17 17.94
C PRO A 577 14.83 10.70 18.37
N LYS A 578 13.86 10.42 19.26
CA LYS A 578 13.54 9.08 19.74
C LYS A 578 13.02 8.14 18.64
N GLU A 579 12.19 8.62 17.72
CA GLU A 579 11.65 7.81 16.62
C GLU A 579 12.74 7.33 15.67
N ILE A 580 13.78 8.12 15.49
CA ILE A 580 14.88 7.82 14.56
C ILE A 580 16.10 7.22 15.27
N ASP A 581 15.97 6.88 16.55
CA ASP A 581 17.00 6.20 17.34
C ASP A 581 18.36 6.95 17.35
N VAL A 582 18.31 8.28 17.52
CA VAL A 582 19.49 9.17 17.57
C VAL A 582 19.35 10.18 18.70
N ASP A 583 20.45 10.44 19.44
CA ASP A 583 20.45 11.43 20.53
C ASP A 583 20.34 12.87 19.98
N TRP A 584 19.52 13.69 20.64
CA TRP A 584 19.24 15.07 20.23
C TRP A 584 20.51 15.91 20.08
N LYS A 585 21.56 15.63 20.87
CA LYS A 585 22.86 16.33 20.78
C LYS A 585 23.53 16.14 19.41
N GLN A 586 23.40 14.95 18.83
CA GLN A 586 23.95 14.65 17.52
C GLN A 586 23.15 15.39 16.43
N LEU A 587 21.83 15.46 16.55
CA LEU A 587 20.97 16.26 15.66
C LEU A 587 21.26 17.76 15.78
N HIS A 588 21.49 18.24 17.01
CA HIS A 588 21.93 19.61 17.24
C HIS A 588 23.24 19.92 16.51
N ALA A 589 24.22 19.00 16.56
CA ALA A 589 25.46 19.13 15.79
C ALA A 589 25.24 19.09 14.26
N LEU A 590 24.15 18.48 13.78
CA LEU A 590 23.75 18.46 12.36
C LEU A 590 22.98 19.71 11.91
N GLY A 591 22.63 20.61 12.83
CA GLY A 591 21.97 21.89 12.57
C GLY A 591 20.51 21.98 13.04
N TYR A 592 19.98 20.97 13.74
CA TYR A 592 18.65 21.04 14.36
C TYR A 592 18.73 21.79 15.69
N THR A 593 18.45 23.10 15.67
CA THR A 593 18.65 23.98 16.83
C THR A 593 17.40 24.21 17.67
N HIS A 594 16.23 24.19 17.02
CA HIS A 594 14.94 24.46 17.65
C HIS A 594 13.92 23.42 17.20
N ASP A 595 12.91 23.21 18.03
CA ASP A 595 11.74 22.42 17.69
C ASP A 595 10.78 23.18 16.76
N TRP A 596 9.70 22.50 16.36
CA TRP A 596 8.66 23.06 15.50
C TRP A 596 7.88 24.25 16.11
N GLU A 597 7.98 24.46 17.43
CA GLU A 597 7.40 25.63 18.11
C GLU A 597 8.40 26.78 18.23
N GLY A 598 9.67 26.55 17.91
CA GLY A 598 10.75 27.52 18.04
C GLY A 598 11.44 27.48 19.40
N ASN A 599 11.15 26.50 20.27
CA ASN A 599 11.89 26.32 21.51
C ASN A 599 13.26 25.68 21.23
N PRO A 600 14.31 25.99 21.99
CA PRO A 600 15.60 25.31 21.87
C PRO A 600 15.49 23.78 22.02
N LEU A 601 16.27 23.04 21.24
CA LEU A 601 16.33 21.57 21.31
C LEU A 601 17.15 21.12 22.53
N GLU A 602 16.49 20.43 23.46
CA GLU A 602 17.07 19.97 24.74
C GLU A 602 16.67 18.52 25.09
N SER A 603 15.72 17.90 24.36
CA SER A 603 15.15 16.60 24.67
C SER A 603 14.94 15.71 23.44
N ASN A 604 14.91 14.39 23.65
CA ASN A 604 14.65 13.38 22.61
C ASN A 604 13.17 13.24 22.24
N GLU A 605 12.25 13.85 23.01
CA GLU A 605 10.80 13.80 22.77
C GLU A 605 10.30 15.06 22.03
N GLN A 606 11.17 16.05 21.78
CA GLN A 606 10.80 17.24 21.03
C GLN A 606 10.65 16.92 19.54
N MET A 607 9.52 17.32 18.96
CA MET A 607 9.25 17.18 17.54
C MET A 607 10.07 18.20 16.73
N LEU A 608 10.74 17.75 15.68
CA LEU A 608 11.60 18.55 14.82
C LEU A 608 11.04 18.58 13.40
N GLU A 609 11.19 19.71 12.73
CA GLU A 609 10.90 19.82 11.29
C GLU A 609 12.09 19.32 10.46
N LEU A 610 11.86 18.27 9.65
CA LEU A 610 12.86 17.62 8.81
C LEU A 610 13.43 18.56 7.75
N TYR A 611 14.76 18.60 7.61
CA TYR A 611 15.38 19.32 6.50
C TYR A 611 15.10 18.61 5.14
N PRO A 612 14.86 19.35 4.05
CA PRO A 612 14.41 18.77 2.77
C PRO A 612 15.30 17.70 2.13
N GLN A 613 16.57 17.59 2.49
CA GLN A 613 17.50 16.58 1.94
C GLN A 613 18.03 15.62 3.01
N ASP A 614 17.44 15.62 4.20
CA ASP A 614 17.74 14.63 5.24
C ASP A 614 16.87 13.38 5.06
N PHE A 615 17.41 12.22 5.43
CA PHE A 615 16.82 10.91 5.18
C PHE A 615 16.98 10.00 6.40
N ILE A 616 15.89 9.34 6.78
CA ILE A 616 15.83 8.38 7.87
C ILE A 616 15.77 6.99 7.23
N VAL A 617 16.76 6.16 7.57
CA VAL A 617 17.01 4.89 6.88
C VAL A 617 16.30 3.76 7.62
N ALA A 618 15.79 2.77 6.88
CA ALA A 618 15.27 1.54 7.49
C ALA A 618 16.36 0.85 8.36
N ARG A 619 16.02 0.49 9.60
CA ARG A 619 16.94 -0.10 10.58
C ARG A 619 17.62 -1.38 10.07
N ASN A 620 16.91 -2.20 9.30
CA ASN A 620 17.45 -3.43 8.72
C ASN A 620 18.56 -3.20 7.67
N ALA A 621 18.73 -1.97 7.15
CA ALA A 621 19.81 -1.61 6.24
C ALA A 621 21.09 -1.17 6.95
N ALA A 622 21.06 -0.97 8.27
CA ALA A 622 22.19 -0.45 9.05
C ALA A 622 23.46 -1.29 8.90
N ASP A 623 23.35 -2.61 9.08
CA ASP A 623 24.47 -3.54 8.88
C ASP A 623 25.00 -3.50 7.44
N TYR A 624 24.10 -3.40 6.46
CA TYR A 624 24.48 -3.36 5.05
C TYR A 624 25.28 -2.11 4.70
N PHE A 625 24.85 -0.93 5.17
CA PHE A 625 25.59 0.32 4.97
C PHE A 625 26.88 0.38 5.79
N LEU A 626 26.92 -0.20 6.99
CA LEU A 626 28.14 -0.32 7.78
C LEU A 626 29.19 -1.16 7.03
N ARG A 627 28.79 -2.34 6.52
CA ARG A 627 29.67 -3.18 5.68
C ARG A 627 30.10 -2.45 4.41
N ALA A 628 29.21 -1.69 3.78
CA ALA A 628 29.56 -0.90 2.60
C ALA A 628 30.59 0.20 2.91
N ALA A 629 30.45 0.91 4.04
CA ALA A 629 31.41 1.90 4.50
C ALA A 629 32.79 1.28 4.77
N GLN A 630 32.83 0.15 5.48
CA GLN A 630 34.07 -0.60 5.76
C GLN A 630 34.73 -1.12 4.47
N PHE A 631 33.92 -1.59 3.51
CA PHE A 631 34.40 -1.96 2.17
C PHE A 631 35.06 -0.77 1.46
N ILE A 632 34.45 0.41 1.50
CA ILE A 632 34.99 1.62 0.86
C ILE A 632 36.32 2.01 1.51
N ASP A 633 36.39 2.02 2.84
CA ASP A 633 37.62 2.35 3.57
C ASP A 633 38.75 1.35 3.27
N GLU A 634 38.46 0.05 3.31
CA GLU A 634 39.46 -0.96 2.98
C GLU A 634 39.88 -0.89 1.50
N MET A 635 38.96 -0.54 0.59
CA MET A 635 39.28 -0.29 -0.82
C MET A 635 40.17 0.94 -1.00
N LEU A 636 39.90 2.04 -0.28
CA LEU A 636 40.74 3.25 -0.30
C LEU A 636 42.17 2.93 0.14
N VAL A 637 42.32 2.23 1.26
CA VAL A 637 43.63 1.86 1.81
C VAL A 637 44.35 0.85 0.90
N LYS A 638 43.71 -0.28 0.58
CA LYS A 638 44.40 -1.42 -0.05
C LYS A 638 44.52 -1.32 -1.56
N PHE A 639 43.57 -0.69 -2.24
CA PHE A 639 43.56 -0.61 -3.70
C PHE A 639 44.04 0.75 -4.22
N TYR A 640 43.67 1.84 -3.54
CA TYR A 640 44.06 3.20 -3.95
C TYR A 640 45.26 3.77 -3.19
N GLY A 641 45.63 3.22 -2.03
CA GLY A 641 46.71 3.74 -1.19
C GLY A 641 46.38 5.09 -0.55
N LEU A 642 45.11 5.30 -0.21
CA LEU A 642 44.58 6.51 0.41
C LEU A 642 44.14 6.24 1.85
N GLU A 643 43.97 7.29 2.64
CA GLU A 643 43.42 7.21 3.99
C GLU A 643 41.94 6.75 3.98
N PRO A 644 41.47 6.04 5.02
CA PRO A 644 40.06 5.68 5.17
C PRO A 644 39.18 6.93 5.35
N TYR A 645 37.95 6.89 4.83
CA TYR A 645 37.03 8.04 4.79
C TYR A 645 35.96 7.98 5.89
N TYR A 646 35.29 6.84 6.07
CA TYR A 646 34.16 6.72 6.99
C TYR A 646 34.62 6.45 8.43
N ASN A 647 35.57 5.53 8.61
CA ASN A 647 36.01 5.02 9.90
C ASN A 647 34.84 4.55 10.79
N ALA A 648 33.81 3.95 10.18
CA ALA A 648 32.58 3.55 10.86
C ALA A 648 32.73 2.17 11.54
N ALA A 649 32.48 2.14 12.85
CA ALA A 649 32.45 0.93 13.67
C ALA A 649 31.02 0.50 13.98
N ASN A 650 30.09 1.45 14.11
CA ASN A 650 28.68 1.21 14.37
C ASN A 650 27.80 2.02 13.38
N LYS A 651 26.48 1.82 13.47
CA LYS A 651 25.50 2.49 12.61
C LYS A 651 25.42 4.01 12.87
N ASP A 652 25.70 4.46 14.09
CA ASP A 652 25.58 5.86 14.51
C ASP A 652 26.70 6.72 13.91
N ASP A 653 27.86 6.11 13.60
CA ASP A 653 28.96 6.75 12.85
C ASP A 653 28.58 7.14 11.41
N LEU A 654 27.49 6.57 10.88
CA LEU A 654 26.94 6.89 9.56
C LEU A 654 25.96 8.07 9.59
N VAL A 655 25.52 8.51 10.77
CA VAL A 655 24.68 9.70 10.91
C VAL A 655 25.51 10.93 10.51
N GLY A 656 24.91 11.78 9.66
CA GLY A 656 25.57 12.91 9.02
C GLY A 656 26.31 12.57 7.72
N ARG A 657 26.44 11.28 7.36
CA ARG A 657 27.10 10.89 6.11
C ARG A 657 26.17 11.04 4.90
N LEU A 658 26.78 11.35 3.77
CA LEU A 658 26.06 11.62 2.52
C LEU A 658 25.76 10.35 1.75
N ILE A 659 24.55 10.30 1.21
CA ILE A 659 24.03 9.27 0.33
C ILE A 659 23.60 9.87 -1.01
N CYS A 660 23.54 9.02 -2.02
CA CYS A 660 22.90 9.31 -3.29
C CYS A 660 21.67 8.42 -3.40
N ALA A 661 20.50 9.05 -3.52
CA ALA A 661 19.25 8.34 -3.80
C ALA A 661 18.95 8.39 -5.29
N LEU A 662 18.50 7.27 -5.86
CA LEU A 662 18.21 7.16 -7.28
C LEU A 662 16.93 6.37 -7.50
N ALA A 663 16.00 6.99 -8.22
CA ALA A 663 14.77 6.36 -8.61
C ALA A 663 14.92 5.36 -9.77
N PRO A 664 14.14 4.27 -9.79
CA PRO A 664 14.03 3.39 -10.94
C PRO A 664 13.67 4.19 -12.20
N HIS A 665 14.20 3.77 -13.34
CA HIS A 665 13.97 4.43 -14.63
C HIS A 665 14.40 5.90 -14.72
N THR A 666 15.20 6.41 -13.79
CA THR A 666 15.79 7.75 -13.86
C THR A 666 17.31 7.69 -13.97
N SER A 667 17.96 8.83 -14.21
CA SER A 667 19.43 8.92 -14.28
C SER A 667 20.02 10.10 -13.51
N GLY A 668 19.16 10.87 -12.83
CA GLY A 668 19.57 11.93 -11.91
C GLY A 668 19.46 11.40 -10.49
N GLY A 669 20.60 11.19 -9.83
CA GLY A 669 20.62 10.93 -8.40
C GLY A 669 20.43 12.23 -7.62
N VAL A 670 19.85 12.16 -6.43
CA VAL A 670 19.69 13.30 -5.53
C VAL A 670 20.55 13.07 -4.30
N LEU A 671 21.34 14.09 -3.95
CA LEU A 671 22.18 14.07 -2.75
C LEU A 671 21.31 14.18 -1.50
N SER A 672 21.63 13.37 -0.50
CA SER A 672 20.96 13.41 0.80
C SER A 672 21.91 13.05 1.93
N ARG A 673 21.47 13.25 3.17
CA ARG A 673 22.23 13.01 4.40
C ARG A 673 21.43 12.07 5.31
N ILE A 674 22.09 11.03 5.82
CA ILE A 674 21.50 10.13 6.82
C ILE A 674 21.39 10.87 8.14
N ILE A 675 20.22 10.87 8.78
CA ILE A 675 20.03 11.48 10.10
C ILE A 675 19.65 10.49 11.20
N GLY A 676 19.22 9.28 10.86
CA GLY A 676 18.88 8.25 11.84
C GLY A 676 18.27 7.01 11.21
N TRP A 677 17.68 6.16 12.06
CA TRP A 677 17.21 4.81 11.75
C TRP A 677 15.82 4.56 12.33
N ALA A 678 14.88 4.08 11.52
CA ALA A 678 13.52 3.74 11.97
C ALA A 678 13.21 2.26 11.78
N ASP A 679 12.38 1.67 12.65
CA ASP A 679 12.04 0.25 12.63
C ASP A 679 10.91 -0.06 11.62
N CYS A 680 11.20 0.18 10.35
CA CYS A 680 10.25 0.00 9.26
C CYS A 680 10.94 -0.57 8.02
N SER A 681 10.15 -0.95 7.02
CA SER A 681 10.63 -1.39 5.70
C SER A 681 10.54 -0.29 4.63
N GLY A 682 10.62 0.98 5.04
CA GLY A 682 10.60 2.15 4.15
C GLY A 682 11.74 3.13 4.46
N GLY A 683 12.00 4.05 3.55
CA GLY A 683 12.92 5.16 3.74
C GLY A 683 12.14 6.45 3.92
N TYR A 684 12.21 7.06 5.10
CA TYR A 684 11.49 8.31 5.35
C TYR A 684 12.30 9.51 4.88
N ALA A 685 11.66 10.39 4.12
CA ALA A 685 12.24 11.67 3.73
C ALA A 685 11.17 12.72 3.47
N HIS A 686 11.62 13.97 3.31
CA HIS A 686 10.74 15.08 2.97
C HIS A 686 10.02 14.84 1.63
N PRO A 687 8.72 15.19 1.47
CA PRO A 687 7.99 14.99 0.21
C PRO A 687 8.71 15.57 -1.01
N LEU A 688 9.28 16.77 -0.86
CA LEU A 688 10.10 17.41 -1.90
C LEU A 688 11.28 16.54 -2.34
N PHE A 689 11.92 15.80 -1.42
CA PHE A 689 13.03 14.91 -1.73
C PHE A 689 12.60 13.76 -2.63
N HIS A 690 11.47 13.11 -2.30
CA HIS A 690 10.90 12.04 -3.10
C HIS A 690 10.55 12.55 -4.51
N ALA A 691 9.87 13.70 -4.60
CA ALA A 691 9.55 14.32 -5.89
C ALA A 691 10.78 14.77 -6.70
N ALA A 692 11.88 15.19 -6.05
CA ALA A 692 13.11 15.56 -6.73
C ALA A 692 13.74 14.38 -7.51
N LYS A 693 13.44 13.15 -7.11
CA LYS A 693 13.85 11.92 -7.82
C LYS A 693 12.91 11.56 -8.98
N ARG A 694 11.90 12.40 -9.26
CA ARG A 694 10.85 12.20 -10.29
C ARG A 694 10.04 10.92 -10.05
N ARG A 695 9.70 10.70 -8.79
CA ARG A 695 8.88 9.59 -8.31
C ARG A 695 7.80 10.12 -7.37
N ASN A 696 6.72 9.38 -7.31
CA ASN A 696 5.56 9.67 -6.50
C ASN A 696 5.59 8.77 -5.26
N CYS A 697 4.86 9.15 -4.22
CA CYS A 697 4.82 8.36 -2.99
C CYS A 697 3.66 7.35 -2.98
N ASP A 698 3.42 6.67 -4.12
CA ASP A 698 2.30 5.73 -4.35
C ASP A 698 2.70 4.25 -4.22
N GLY A 699 3.78 3.96 -3.48
CA GLY A 699 4.36 2.62 -3.33
C GLY A 699 5.53 2.34 -4.27
N ASP A 700 6.12 3.39 -4.85
CA ASP A 700 7.41 3.36 -5.52
C ASP A 700 8.56 3.05 -4.54
N GLU A 701 9.69 2.65 -5.12
CA GLU A 701 10.88 2.22 -4.38
C GLU A 701 12.09 2.94 -4.94
N ASP A 702 12.96 3.43 -4.05
CA ASP A 702 14.19 4.09 -4.43
C ASP A 702 15.43 3.32 -4.02
N ALA A 703 16.47 3.45 -4.85
CA ALA A 703 17.75 2.85 -4.59
C ALA A 703 18.68 3.84 -3.88
N ILE A 704 19.08 3.51 -2.66
CA ILE A 704 20.00 4.30 -1.85
C ILE A 704 21.40 3.70 -1.93
N MET A 705 22.41 4.55 -2.09
CA MET A 705 23.83 4.19 -2.05
C MET A 705 24.65 5.24 -1.30
N LEU A 706 25.76 4.81 -0.67
CA LEU A 706 26.71 5.75 -0.08
C LEU A 706 27.33 6.62 -1.17
N LEU A 707 27.48 7.94 -0.93
CA LEU A 707 28.00 8.86 -1.94
C LEU A 707 29.39 8.43 -2.45
N MET A 708 30.29 8.03 -1.55
CA MET A 708 31.65 7.61 -1.93
C MET A 708 31.66 6.32 -2.77
N ASP A 709 30.71 5.41 -2.59
CA ASP A 709 30.57 4.24 -3.47
C ASP A 709 30.20 4.68 -4.89
N GLY A 710 29.20 5.57 -5.00
CA GLY A 710 28.80 6.17 -6.26
C GLY A 710 29.95 6.89 -6.97
N LEU A 711 30.85 7.56 -6.24
CA LEU A 711 31.99 8.27 -6.84
C LEU A 711 33.14 7.33 -7.27
N LEU A 712 33.44 6.29 -6.48
CA LEU A 712 34.62 5.44 -6.69
C LEU A 712 34.35 4.23 -7.61
N ASN A 713 33.12 3.73 -7.62
CA ASN A 713 32.78 2.44 -8.24
C ASN A 713 31.91 2.58 -9.49
N PHE A 714 31.23 3.71 -9.66
CA PHE A 714 30.49 3.99 -10.88
C PHE A 714 31.41 4.24 -12.08
N SER A 715 31.03 3.73 -13.25
CA SER A 715 31.62 4.17 -14.52
C SER A 715 30.64 4.04 -15.69
N ARG A 716 30.61 5.06 -16.56
CA ARG A 716 29.81 5.00 -17.80
C ARG A 716 30.32 3.92 -18.77
N GLU A 717 31.58 3.52 -18.67
CA GLU A 717 32.17 2.52 -19.58
C GLU A 717 31.70 1.09 -19.31
N ILE A 718 31.22 0.79 -18.09
CA ILE A 718 30.72 -0.53 -17.68
C ILE A 718 29.21 -0.68 -17.86
N LEU A 719 28.50 0.40 -18.16
CA LEU A 719 27.07 0.37 -18.44
C LEU A 719 26.74 -0.51 -19.67
N PRO A 720 25.63 -1.26 -19.65
CA PRO A 720 25.23 -2.05 -20.80
C PRO A 720 25.03 -1.20 -22.06
N ALA A 721 25.49 -1.68 -23.22
CA ALA A 721 25.31 -0.99 -24.50
C ALA A 721 23.83 -0.94 -24.97
N ASN A 722 22.95 -1.70 -24.28
CA ASN A 722 21.49 -1.57 -24.15
C ASN A 722 20.94 -0.14 -24.22
N ARG A 723 19.90 0.19 -25.00
CA ARG A 723 19.21 1.51 -24.88
C ARG A 723 18.66 1.71 -23.46
N GLY A 724 18.05 0.66 -22.87
CA GLY A 724 17.63 0.63 -21.45
C GLY A 724 18.75 0.34 -20.44
N GLY A 725 20.02 0.29 -20.87
CA GLY A 725 21.16 0.05 -19.99
C GLY A 725 21.67 1.29 -19.26
N GLN A 726 21.34 2.48 -19.79
CA GLN A 726 21.75 3.77 -19.23
C GLN A 726 20.73 4.37 -18.25
N MET A 727 19.48 3.90 -18.31
CA MET A 727 18.47 4.22 -17.31
C MET A 727 18.81 3.53 -16.00
N ASP A 728 18.45 4.12 -14.86
CA ASP A 728 18.71 3.60 -13.51
C ASP A 728 20.23 3.47 -13.24
N ALA A 729 20.96 4.51 -13.62
CA ALA A 729 22.37 4.76 -13.31
C ALA A 729 22.57 6.26 -12.97
N PRO A 730 23.36 6.61 -11.94
CA PRO A 730 23.51 8.01 -11.50
C PRO A 730 24.43 8.78 -12.46
N LEU A 731 23.89 9.24 -13.59
CA LEU A 731 24.63 10.00 -14.61
C LEU A 731 24.84 11.46 -14.22
N VAL A 732 23.91 12.02 -13.44
CA VAL A 732 23.93 13.38 -12.92
C VAL A 732 23.58 13.30 -11.44
N LEU A 733 24.15 14.21 -10.63
CA LEU A 733 23.86 14.32 -9.21
C LEU A 733 23.32 15.72 -8.90
N THR A 734 22.08 15.79 -8.44
CA THR A 734 21.46 17.02 -7.93
C THR A 734 21.92 17.24 -6.49
N THR A 735 22.64 18.33 -6.25
CA THR A 735 23.23 18.62 -4.93
C THR A 735 22.35 19.49 -4.04
N ARG A 736 21.47 20.30 -4.65
CA ARG A 736 20.54 21.20 -3.96
C ARG A 736 19.14 21.01 -4.53
N LEU A 737 18.16 20.93 -3.64
CA LEU A 737 16.76 20.85 -4.02
C LEU A 737 16.21 22.27 -4.31
N ASN A 738 15.56 22.43 -5.46
CA ASN A 738 14.81 23.63 -5.80
C ASN A 738 13.33 23.26 -5.98
N PRO A 739 12.41 23.70 -5.10
CA PRO A 739 10.99 23.39 -5.20
C PRO A 739 10.32 23.83 -6.52
N THR A 740 10.89 24.79 -7.26
CA THR A 740 10.30 25.20 -8.54
C THR A 740 10.57 24.21 -9.68
N GLU A 741 11.50 23.26 -9.49
CA GLU A 741 11.98 22.33 -10.52
C GLU A 741 11.58 20.87 -10.27
N ILE A 742 10.88 20.59 -9.16
CA ILE A 742 10.42 19.26 -8.80
C ILE A 742 9.06 18.94 -9.39
N ASP A 743 8.61 17.70 -9.18
CA ASP A 743 7.29 17.25 -9.60
C ASP A 743 6.15 18.01 -8.90
N LYS A 744 4.99 18.10 -9.55
CA LYS A 744 3.83 18.86 -9.09
C LYS A 744 3.14 18.21 -7.91
N GLU A 745 3.21 16.88 -7.76
CA GLU A 745 2.57 16.18 -6.65
C GLU A 745 3.03 16.73 -5.29
N ALA A 746 4.35 16.92 -5.11
CA ALA A 746 4.89 17.50 -3.89
C ALA A 746 4.54 19.00 -3.71
N LEU A 747 4.12 19.69 -4.78
CA LEU A 747 3.62 21.06 -4.70
C LEU A 747 2.19 21.12 -4.18
N ASN A 748 1.42 20.04 -4.33
CA ASN A 748 0.05 19.94 -3.84
C ASN A 748 -0.06 19.50 -2.37
N VAL A 749 1.04 19.07 -1.75
CA VAL A 749 1.08 18.69 -0.32
C VAL A 749 0.58 19.85 0.54
N ASP A 750 -0.40 19.58 1.38
CA ASP A 750 -0.92 20.55 2.32
C ASP A 750 0.08 20.79 3.46
N SER A 751 0.16 22.04 3.90
CA SER A 751 1.14 22.50 4.89
C SER A 751 0.47 23.24 6.05
N ALA A 752 -0.86 23.13 6.16
CA ALA A 752 -1.65 23.72 7.23
C ALA A 752 -1.48 22.95 8.55
N TRP A 753 -1.55 23.67 9.68
CA TRP A 753 -1.56 23.06 11.01
C TRP A 753 -2.92 22.49 11.40
N PHE A 754 -3.99 23.03 10.82
CA PHE A 754 -5.37 22.57 10.96
C PHE A 754 -6.18 23.19 9.81
N TYR A 755 -7.30 22.58 9.46
CA TYR A 755 -8.23 23.17 8.49
C TYR A 755 -9.25 24.06 9.21
N GLN A 756 -9.64 25.16 8.57
CA GLN A 756 -10.62 26.08 9.14
C GLN A 756 -12.04 25.54 8.96
N ARG A 757 -12.99 26.03 9.76
CA ARG A 757 -14.43 25.69 9.64
C ARG A 757 -14.95 25.82 8.20
N GLN A 758 -14.58 26.90 7.51
CA GLN A 758 -15.00 27.16 6.13
C GLN A 758 -14.64 26.03 5.17
N PHE A 759 -13.49 25.37 5.35
CA PHE A 759 -13.09 24.24 4.51
C PHE A 759 -14.10 23.10 4.63
N TYR A 760 -14.40 22.68 5.87
CA TYR A 760 -15.32 21.58 6.12
C TYR A 760 -16.72 21.88 5.59
N GLU A 761 -17.26 23.07 5.85
CA GLU A 761 -18.57 23.48 5.34
C GLU A 761 -18.62 23.54 3.80
N ALA A 762 -17.54 24.00 3.16
CA ALA A 762 -17.46 24.03 1.70
C ALA A 762 -17.51 22.61 1.11
N THR A 763 -16.90 21.61 1.77
CA THR A 763 -16.89 20.22 1.27
C THR A 763 -18.29 19.61 1.10
N LEU A 764 -19.30 20.08 1.85
CA LEU A 764 -20.67 19.60 1.75
C LEU A 764 -21.29 19.84 0.37
N SER A 765 -20.86 20.91 -0.31
CA SER A 765 -21.25 21.23 -1.69
C SER A 765 -20.44 20.49 -2.76
N GLN A 766 -19.45 19.69 -2.33
CA GLN A 766 -18.55 18.91 -3.18
C GLN A 766 -17.87 19.72 -4.31
N PRO A 767 -17.28 20.89 -3.99
CA PRO A 767 -16.68 21.74 -5.00
C PRO A 767 -15.43 21.08 -5.58
N HIS A 768 -14.99 21.57 -6.74
CA HIS A 768 -13.69 21.21 -7.24
C HIS A 768 -12.61 21.80 -6.30
N PRO A 769 -11.54 21.08 -5.94
CA PRO A 769 -10.54 21.58 -4.97
C PRO A 769 -9.95 22.92 -5.36
N LYS A 770 -9.76 23.18 -6.66
CA LYS A 770 -9.30 24.48 -7.20
C LYS A 770 -10.20 25.66 -6.83
N ASP A 771 -11.50 25.45 -6.65
CA ASP A 771 -12.45 26.53 -6.34
C ASP A 771 -12.23 27.10 -4.93
N ILE A 772 -11.62 26.32 -4.03
CA ILE A 772 -11.28 26.72 -2.66
C ILE A 772 -9.77 26.81 -2.41
N ALA A 773 -8.95 26.75 -3.46
CA ALA A 773 -7.49 26.76 -3.33
C ALA A 773 -6.97 28.02 -2.59
N ASP A 774 -7.67 29.14 -2.74
CA ASP A 774 -7.32 30.42 -2.12
C ASP A 774 -7.43 30.42 -0.59
N SER A 775 -8.22 29.51 0.00
CA SER A 775 -8.34 29.34 1.46
C SER A 775 -7.42 28.25 2.02
N MET A 776 -6.79 27.43 1.17
CA MET A 776 -5.97 26.29 1.58
C MET A 776 -4.48 26.59 1.52
N ASP A 777 -3.71 26.05 2.46
CA ASP A 777 -2.26 26.23 2.52
C ASP A 777 -1.54 24.97 2.03
N PHE A 778 -0.87 25.08 0.89
CA PHE A 778 -0.12 24.00 0.24
C PHE A 778 1.16 24.55 -0.39
N VAL A 779 2.11 23.65 -0.68
CA VAL A 779 3.49 24.01 -1.05
C VAL A 779 3.57 24.98 -2.23
N GLU A 780 2.77 24.80 -3.29
CA GLU A 780 2.79 25.68 -4.48
C GLU A 780 2.58 27.16 -4.11
N ARG A 781 1.73 27.45 -3.11
CA ARG A 781 1.44 28.82 -2.65
C ARG A 781 2.60 29.46 -1.90
N ARG A 782 3.55 28.66 -1.43
CA ARG A 782 4.71 29.12 -0.65
C ARG A 782 5.95 29.34 -1.52
N LEU A 783 5.89 28.98 -2.81
CA LEU A 783 6.97 29.14 -3.78
C LEU A 783 7.49 30.60 -3.83
N GLY A 784 8.79 30.75 -4.04
CA GLY A 784 9.46 32.06 -4.04
C GLY A 784 9.88 32.57 -2.65
N SER A 785 9.54 31.85 -1.58
CA SER A 785 9.95 32.16 -0.20
C SER A 785 10.62 30.96 0.49
N VAL A 786 11.22 31.18 1.66
CA VAL A 786 11.76 30.10 2.50
C VAL A 786 10.66 29.13 2.97
N ALA A 787 9.41 29.58 3.01
CA ALA A 787 8.28 28.75 3.39
C ALA A 787 8.00 27.60 2.40
N ALA A 788 8.57 27.65 1.18
CA ALA A 788 8.49 26.56 0.20
C ALA A 788 9.28 25.31 0.60
N VAL A 789 10.12 25.39 1.64
CA VAL A 789 10.98 24.30 2.12
C VAL A 789 10.97 24.14 3.63
N ARG A 790 10.34 25.06 4.37
CA ARG A 790 10.32 25.12 5.83
C ARG A 790 9.00 25.73 6.35
N GLY A 791 8.73 25.58 7.64
CA GLY A 791 7.49 26.01 8.29
C GLY A 791 6.26 25.15 7.93
N TYR A 792 6.45 23.87 7.61
CA TYR A 792 5.33 22.99 7.24
C TYR A 792 4.51 22.65 8.49
N GLY A 793 3.19 22.62 8.37
CA GLY A 793 2.29 22.12 9.39
C GLY A 793 1.90 20.67 9.16
N PHE A 794 1.29 20.06 10.17
CA PHE A 794 0.63 18.78 10.08
C PHE A 794 -0.62 18.79 10.98
N THR A 795 -1.66 18.07 10.57
CA THR A 795 -2.96 18.06 11.27
C THR A 795 -3.03 17.02 12.38
N HIS A 796 -2.49 15.82 12.14
CA HIS A 796 -2.57 14.68 13.06
C HIS A 796 -1.20 14.24 13.55
N ASP A 797 -1.09 13.95 14.85
CA ASP A 797 0.15 13.49 15.46
C ASP A 797 0.23 11.95 15.53
N CYS A 798 1.43 11.45 15.77
CA CYS A 798 1.66 10.05 16.11
C CYS A 798 2.65 9.93 17.26
N LYS A 799 2.47 8.93 18.12
CA LYS A 799 3.44 8.65 19.20
C LYS A 799 4.78 8.23 18.62
N ARG A 800 4.75 7.38 17.58
CA ARG A 800 5.91 7.02 16.76
C ARG A 800 5.54 6.84 15.30
N ILE A 801 6.36 7.36 14.37
CA ILE A 801 6.22 7.13 12.92
C ILE A 801 6.33 5.66 12.51
N ASP A 802 7.02 4.82 13.29
CA ASP A 802 7.19 3.38 13.06
C ASP A 802 6.28 2.52 13.95
N GLU A 803 5.26 3.11 14.58
CA GLU A 803 4.27 2.37 15.36
C GLU A 803 3.35 1.55 14.45
N GLY A 804 3.63 0.25 14.34
CA GLY A 804 2.87 -0.66 13.50
C GLY A 804 3.48 -2.06 13.46
N PRO A 805 2.92 -2.99 12.67
CA PRO A 805 3.59 -4.24 12.36
C PRO A 805 4.82 -3.99 11.49
N GLU A 806 6.00 -4.47 11.92
CA GLU A 806 7.29 -4.29 11.20
C GLU A 806 7.25 -4.82 9.75
N LEU A 807 6.49 -5.90 9.54
CA LEU A 807 6.34 -6.56 8.25
C LEU A 807 4.86 -6.90 8.00
N SER A 808 4.44 -6.75 6.76
CA SER A 808 3.12 -7.22 6.35
C SER A 808 2.98 -8.73 6.52
N ALA A 809 1.78 -9.18 6.90
CA ALA A 809 1.45 -10.60 6.99
C ALA A 809 1.69 -11.33 5.65
N TYR A 810 1.60 -10.61 4.53
CA TYR A 810 1.89 -11.16 3.21
C TYR A 810 3.34 -11.66 3.06
N LYS A 811 4.31 -11.08 3.78
CA LYS A 811 5.70 -11.55 3.79
C LYS A 811 5.95 -12.69 4.76
N THR A 812 5.19 -12.75 5.86
CA THR A 812 5.36 -13.79 6.88
C THR A 812 4.70 -15.10 6.46
N LEU A 813 3.61 -15.04 5.70
CA LEU A 813 2.96 -16.21 5.11
C LEU A 813 3.81 -16.80 3.97
N ALA A 814 4.19 -18.06 4.09
CA ALA A 814 5.12 -18.71 3.16
C ALA A 814 4.44 -19.18 1.87
N THR A 815 3.31 -19.88 1.99
CA THR A 815 2.64 -20.47 0.83
C THR A 815 1.52 -19.58 0.30
N MET A 816 1.19 -19.75 -0.98
CA MET A 816 0.07 -19.03 -1.61
C MET A 816 -1.29 -19.47 -1.05
N ILE A 817 -1.40 -20.70 -0.57
CA ILE A 817 -2.60 -21.20 0.12
C ILE A 817 -2.80 -20.44 1.43
N ASP A 818 -1.74 -20.32 2.24
CA ASP A 818 -1.82 -19.58 3.51
C ASP A 818 -2.19 -18.11 3.30
N LYS A 819 -1.60 -17.48 2.27
CA LYS A 819 -1.90 -16.09 1.89
C LYS A 819 -3.37 -15.90 1.50
N MET A 820 -3.90 -16.84 0.73
CA MET A 820 -5.28 -16.80 0.25
C MET A 820 -6.27 -17.09 1.38
N ASN A 821 -6.01 -18.09 2.22
CA ASN A 821 -6.84 -18.38 3.40
C ASN A 821 -6.82 -17.21 4.39
N GLY A 822 -5.65 -16.60 4.63
CA GLY A 822 -5.54 -15.40 5.46
C GLY A 822 -6.32 -14.21 4.88
N GLN A 823 -6.32 -14.04 3.56
CA GLN A 823 -7.11 -13.00 2.89
C GLN A 823 -8.61 -13.25 3.04
N LEU A 824 -9.09 -14.48 2.78
CA LEU A 824 -10.52 -14.80 2.80
C LEU A 824 -11.08 -14.90 4.23
N ASP A 825 -10.31 -15.38 5.20
CA ASP A 825 -10.68 -15.31 6.63
C ASP A 825 -10.88 -13.87 7.09
N LEU A 826 -9.99 -12.96 6.68
CA LEU A 826 -10.16 -11.54 6.98
C LEU A 826 -11.40 -10.96 6.29
N CYS A 827 -11.65 -11.31 5.03
CA CYS A 827 -12.85 -10.86 4.31
C CYS A 827 -14.12 -11.30 5.03
N GLN A 828 -14.15 -12.52 5.58
CA GLN A 828 -15.31 -13.02 6.30
C GLN A 828 -15.60 -12.25 7.60
N ARG A 829 -14.57 -11.73 8.28
CA ARG A 829 -14.73 -10.95 9.51
C ARG A 829 -15.18 -9.50 9.25
N LEU A 830 -14.91 -8.96 8.07
CA LEU A 830 -15.19 -7.56 7.73
C LEU A 830 -16.65 -7.37 7.30
N ARG A 831 -17.38 -6.46 7.96
CA ARG A 831 -18.76 -6.09 7.54
C ARG A 831 -18.81 -5.59 6.09
N ALA A 832 -17.80 -4.81 5.69
CA ALA A 832 -17.79 -4.12 4.39
C ALA A 832 -17.52 -5.04 3.18
N ILE A 833 -17.18 -6.32 3.38
CA ILE A 833 -16.72 -7.21 2.30
C ILE A 833 -17.52 -8.51 2.31
N ASP A 834 -18.11 -8.86 1.17
CA ASP A 834 -18.62 -10.21 0.94
C ASP A 834 -17.49 -11.15 0.47
N ALA A 835 -17.09 -12.08 1.33
CA ALA A 835 -16.06 -13.08 1.07
C ALA A 835 -16.35 -13.94 -0.18
N ARG A 836 -17.63 -14.25 -0.47
CA ARG A 836 -18.03 -15.04 -1.65
C ARG A 836 -17.73 -14.31 -2.95
N THR A 837 -18.05 -13.01 -2.97
CA THR A 837 -17.76 -12.14 -4.12
C THR A 837 -16.25 -12.01 -4.36
N VAL A 838 -15.46 -11.85 -3.29
CA VAL A 838 -13.99 -11.79 -3.40
C VAL A 838 -13.42 -13.12 -3.90
N ALA A 839 -13.84 -14.25 -3.32
CA ALA A 839 -13.41 -15.58 -3.75
C ALA A 839 -13.69 -15.81 -5.24
N SER A 840 -14.92 -15.50 -5.67
CA SER A 840 -15.33 -15.62 -7.09
C SER A 840 -14.48 -14.73 -7.99
N SER A 841 -14.20 -13.49 -7.58
CA SER A 841 -13.36 -12.57 -8.33
C SER A 841 -11.92 -13.08 -8.47
N VAL A 842 -11.29 -13.55 -7.38
CA VAL A 842 -9.91 -14.05 -7.39
C VAL A 842 -9.76 -15.25 -8.33
N ILE A 843 -10.72 -16.17 -8.30
CA ILE A 843 -10.72 -17.34 -9.18
C ILE A 843 -10.82 -16.91 -10.65
N ARG A 844 -11.75 -16.01 -10.97
CA ARG A 844 -11.97 -15.52 -12.34
C ARG A 844 -10.80 -14.70 -12.88
N SER A 845 -10.21 -13.82 -12.07
CA SER A 845 -9.18 -12.87 -12.54
C SER A 845 -7.76 -13.44 -12.50
N HIS A 846 -7.46 -14.36 -11.59
CA HIS A 846 -6.10 -14.89 -11.41
C HIS A 846 -5.98 -16.38 -11.76
N PHE A 847 -6.79 -17.25 -11.15
CA PHE A 847 -6.57 -18.70 -11.28
C PHE A 847 -7.04 -19.28 -12.62
N LEU A 848 -8.25 -18.95 -13.09
CA LEU A 848 -8.72 -19.46 -14.38
C LEU A 848 -7.84 -18.98 -15.56
N PRO A 849 -7.40 -17.71 -15.63
CA PRO A 849 -6.48 -17.27 -16.68
C PRO A 849 -5.12 -17.96 -16.64
N ASP A 850 -4.54 -18.17 -15.45
CA ASP A 850 -3.25 -18.84 -15.30
C ASP A 850 -3.34 -20.34 -15.64
N LEU A 851 -4.37 -21.05 -15.15
CA LEU A 851 -4.62 -22.45 -15.50
C LEU A 851 -4.79 -22.62 -17.02
N ARG A 852 -5.62 -21.78 -17.65
CA ARG A 852 -5.83 -21.80 -19.10
C ARG A 852 -4.56 -21.43 -19.88
N GLY A 853 -3.79 -20.46 -19.37
CA GLY A 853 -2.51 -20.04 -19.94
C GLY A 853 -1.47 -21.16 -19.91
N ASN A 854 -1.29 -21.79 -18.76
CA ASN A 854 -0.36 -22.88 -18.54
C ASN A 854 -0.75 -24.14 -19.33
N LEU A 855 -2.05 -24.46 -19.40
CA LEU A 855 -2.56 -25.57 -20.22
C LEU A 855 -2.25 -25.35 -21.72
N ASN A 856 -2.53 -24.15 -22.24
CA ASN A 856 -2.21 -23.79 -23.62
C ASN A 856 -0.70 -23.77 -23.89
N ALA A 857 0.10 -23.26 -22.93
CA ALA A 857 1.55 -23.24 -23.02
C ALA A 857 2.12 -24.66 -23.04
N TYR A 858 1.60 -25.55 -22.18
CA TYR A 858 2.01 -26.95 -22.12
C TYR A 858 1.78 -27.67 -23.46
N GLY A 859 0.65 -27.44 -24.12
CA GLY A 859 0.35 -28.00 -25.44
C GLY A 859 1.25 -27.47 -26.58
N ARG A 860 1.87 -26.29 -26.43
CA ARG A 860 2.67 -25.61 -27.47
C ARG A 860 4.17 -25.50 -27.13
N GLN A 861 4.60 -26.12 -26.05
CA GLN A 861 5.91 -25.86 -25.46
C GLN A 861 7.10 -26.35 -26.30
N LYS A 862 8.29 -25.80 -25.99
CA LYS A 862 9.58 -26.27 -26.51
C LYS A 862 10.26 -27.19 -25.50
N ILE A 863 11.24 -27.95 -25.96
CA ILE A 863 12.03 -28.86 -25.13
C ILE A 863 13.45 -28.34 -25.06
N ARG A 864 14.00 -28.20 -23.84
CA ARG A 864 15.33 -27.62 -23.61
C ARG A 864 16.31 -28.67 -23.11
N CYS A 865 17.54 -28.64 -23.63
CA CYS A 865 18.64 -29.44 -23.07
C CYS A 865 19.19 -28.80 -21.79
N LEU A 866 19.33 -29.60 -20.73
CA LEU A 866 19.88 -29.14 -19.44
C LEU A 866 21.41 -28.91 -19.47
N LYS A 867 22.13 -29.54 -20.40
CA LYS A 867 23.60 -29.43 -20.54
C LYS A 867 24.01 -28.22 -21.40
N CYS A 868 23.52 -28.14 -22.64
CA CYS A 868 23.91 -27.06 -23.57
C CYS A 868 22.91 -25.89 -23.62
N GLY A 869 21.71 -26.04 -23.06
CA GLY A 869 20.69 -25.01 -23.03
C GLY A 869 19.91 -24.81 -24.34
N HIS A 870 20.19 -25.57 -25.40
CA HIS A 870 19.48 -25.46 -26.69
C HIS A 870 18.01 -25.88 -26.58
N SER A 871 17.13 -25.18 -27.30
CA SER A 871 15.68 -25.40 -27.28
C SER A 871 15.19 -25.93 -28.62
N TYR A 872 14.64 -27.14 -28.61
CA TYR A 872 14.00 -27.78 -29.76
C TYR A 872 12.50 -27.50 -29.77
N ARG A 873 11.94 -27.31 -30.97
CA ARG A 873 10.47 -27.18 -31.15
C ARG A 873 9.73 -28.51 -30.92
N ARG A 874 10.39 -29.64 -31.14
CA ARG A 874 9.85 -31.00 -30.97
C ARG A 874 10.88 -31.88 -30.29
N MET A 875 10.42 -32.95 -29.64
CA MET A 875 11.33 -33.92 -29.00
C MET A 875 12.15 -34.62 -30.08
N PRO A 876 13.50 -34.57 -30.01
CA PRO A 876 14.33 -35.45 -30.81
C PRO A 876 13.98 -36.91 -30.51
N LEU A 877 13.78 -37.71 -31.56
CA LEU A 877 13.43 -39.14 -31.43
C LEU A 877 14.49 -39.94 -30.66
N ALA A 878 15.73 -39.46 -30.64
CA ALA A 878 16.82 -40.04 -29.87
C ALA A 878 16.65 -39.90 -28.34
N GLY A 879 15.66 -39.15 -27.85
CA GLY A 879 15.44 -38.92 -26.41
C GLY A 879 16.50 -38.05 -25.72
N GLN A 880 17.56 -37.66 -26.43
CA GLN A 880 18.71 -36.91 -25.93
C GLN A 880 19.05 -35.74 -26.85
N CYS A 881 19.86 -34.80 -26.36
CA CYS A 881 20.25 -33.64 -27.13
C CYS A 881 21.20 -33.97 -28.29
N ILE A 882 20.73 -33.69 -29.51
CA ILE A 882 21.43 -33.87 -30.79
C ILE A 882 22.21 -32.62 -31.27
N GLN A 883 22.48 -31.66 -30.37
CA GLN A 883 23.32 -30.51 -30.74
C GLN A 883 24.79 -30.97 -30.78
N PRO A 884 25.57 -30.57 -31.79
CA PRO A 884 27.01 -30.82 -31.80
C PRO A 884 27.66 -30.12 -30.60
N GLU A 885 28.59 -30.80 -29.93
CA GLU A 885 29.40 -30.15 -28.89
C GLU A 885 30.20 -29.02 -29.53
N LYS A 886 30.03 -27.79 -29.00
CA LYS A 886 30.93 -26.69 -29.37
C LYS A 886 32.29 -27.02 -28.80
N ALA A 887 33.17 -27.59 -29.63
CA ALA A 887 34.55 -27.83 -29.28
C ALA A 887 35.19 -26.51 -28.82
N VAL A 888 35.46 -26.39 -27.53
CA VAL A 888 36.35 -25.35 -27.01
C VAL A 888 37.75 -25.83 -27.37
N GLY A 889 38.25 -25.35 -28.51
CA GLY A 889 39.49 -25.83 -29.11
C GLY A 889 40.68 -25.76 -28.15
N ARG A 890 41.10 -26.92 -27.64
CA ARG A 890 42.51 -27.19 -27.30
C ARG A 890 43.13 -27.90 -28.52
N GLY A 891 44.19 -27.33 -29.09
CA GLY A 891 44.96 -27.91 -30.20
C GLY A 891 44.86 -27.19 -31.56
N LEU A 892 45.23 -27.89 -32.64
CA LEU A 892 45.37 -27.43 -34.03
C LEU A 892 44.13 -26.73 -34.65
N SER A 893 42.99 -26.71 -33.95
CA SER A 893 41.82 -25.89 -34.29
C SER A 893 42.09 -24.38 -34.17
N ALA A 894 43.21 -23.96 -33.60
CA ALA A 894 43.70 -22.58 -33.62
C ALA A 894 44.11 -22.08 -35.03
N HIS A 895 44.20 -22.96 -36.05
CA HIS A 895 44.61 -22.62 -37.42
C HIS A 895 43.52 -22.89 -38.48
N GLY A 896 42.25 -22.98 -38.07
CA GLY A 896 41.12 -23.08 -39.02
C GLY A 896 40.85 -24.48 -39.58
N VAL A 897 41.48 -25.53 -39.05
CA VAL A 897 41.13 -26.91 -39.37
C VAL A 897 39.98 -27.35 -38.46
N ALA A 898 38.77 -27.41 -39.01
CA ALA A 898 37.63 -28.03 -38.36
C ALA A 898 37.83 -29.55 -38.35
N ARG A 899 37.96 -30.16 -37.17
CA ARG A 899 37.72 -31.60 -37.03
C ARG A 899 36.22 -31.80 -36.84
N ASP A 900 35.63 -32.69 -37.64
CA ASP A 900 34.25 -33.19 -37.47
C ASP A 900 34.08 -34.10 -36.24
N GLU A 901 35.12 -34.29 -35.42
CA GLU A 901 35.12 -35.15 -34.22
C GLU A 901 34.55 -34.46 -32.97
N GLY A 902 33.45 -33.70 -33.12
CA GLY A 902 32.67 -33.23 -31.98
C GLY A 902 31.49 -34.17 -31.74
N GLY A 903 31.49 -34.90 -30.62
CA GLY A 903 30.34 -35.73 -30.23
C GLY A 903 29.04 -34.91 -30.13
N LEU A 904 27.89 -35.57 -30.18
CA LEU A 904 26.61 -34.94 -29.85
C LEU A 904 26.57 -34.67 -28.34
N CYS A 905 25.94 -33.56 -27.94
CA CYS A 905 25.87 -33.11 -26.55
C CYS A 905 25.39 -34.20 -25.58
N GLY A 906 24.47 -35.07 -26.01
CA GLY A 906 23.96 -36.21 -25.22
C GLY A 906 23.21 -35.82 -23.95
N GLY A 907 22.95 -34.52 -23.74
CA GLY A 907 22.33 -34.01 -22.51
C GLY A 907 20.86 -34.37 -22.41
N LYS A 908 20.38 -34.58 -21.17
CA LYS A 908 18.95 -34.79 -20.87
C LYS A 908 18.12 -33.60 -21.35
N LEU A 909 16.95 -33.93 -21.89
CA LEU A 909 15.98 -32.98 -22.38
C LEU A 909 14.86 -32.82 -21.35
N ALA A 910 14.45 -31.59 -21.09
CA ALA A 910 13.38 -31.27 -20.18
C ALA A 910 12.32 -30.42 -20.90
N LEU A 911 11.06 -30.67 -20.55
CA LEU A 911 9.95 -29.79 -20.88
C LEU A 911 10.17 -28.40 -20.27
N THR A 912 9.73 -27.37 -20.97
CA THR A 912 9.84 -25.99 -20.45
C THR A 912 8.71 -25.65 -19.48
N VAL A 913 7.55 -26.31 -19.63
CA VAL A 913 6.41 -26.27 -18.72
C VAL A 913 6.13 -27.70 -18.25
N SER A 914 6.18 -27.94 -16.95
CA SER A 914 5.91 -29.25 -16.35
C SER A 914 4.40 -29.46 -16.12
N GLU A 915 3.96 -30.72 -16.02
CA GLU A 915 2.59 -31.05 -15.61
C GLU A 915 2.22 -30.42 -14.27
N GLY A 916 3.13 -30.46 -13.29
CA GLY A 916 2.92 -29.87 -11.97
C GLY A 916 2.63 -28.37 -12.03
N ALA A 917 3.17 -27.64 -13.01
CA ALA A 917 2.86 -26.23 -13.20
C ALA A 917 1.41 -26.00 -13.66
N VAL A 918 0.84 -26.93 -14.45
CA VAL A 918 -0.56 -26.87 -14.90
C VAL A 918 -1.52 -27.26 -13.78
N ARG A 919 -1.19 -28.27 -12.98
CA ARG A 919 -2.06 -28.75 -11.88
C ARG A 919 -2.02 -27.89 -10.61
N LYS A 920 -1.00 -27.03 -10.47
CA LYS A 920 -0.65 -26.29 -9.24
C LYS A 920 -1.82 -25.64 -8.49
N TYR A 921 -2.81 -25.10 -9.21
CA TYR A 921 -3.90 -24.31 -8.62
C TYR A 921 -5.23 -25.05 -8.48
N ILE A 922 -5.36 -26.29 -8.98
CA ILE A 922 -6.66 -26.97 -9.03
C ILE A 922 -7.16 -27.30 -7.62
N GLU A 923 -6.33 -27.95 -6.81
CA GLU A 923 -6.68 -28.33 -5.43
C GLU A 923 -6.98 -27.10 -4.56
N VAL A 924 -6.15 -26.07 -4.72
CA VAL A 924 -6.31 -24.78 -4.02
C VAL A 924 -7.65 -24.14 -4.38
N THR A 925 -8.00 -24.09 -5.66
CA THR A 925 -9.25 -23.48 -6.11
C THR A 925 -10.46 -24.28 -5.64
N LYS A 926 -10.41 -25.62 -5.68
CA LYS A 926 -11.48 -26.48 -5.14
C LYS A 926 -11.70 -26.22 -3.65
N HIS A 927 -10.62 -26.17 -2.86
CA HIS A 927 -10.68 -25.86 -1.43
C HIS A 927 -11.34 -24.49 -1.15
N VAL A 928 -11.01 -23.45 -1.93
CA VAL A 928 -11.66 -22.13 -1.80
C VAL A 928 -13.14 -22.20 -2.09
N MET A 929 -13.51 -22.88 -3.18
CA MET A 929 -14.91 -22.99 -3.60
C MET A 929 -15.76 -23.73 -2.57
N ASP A 930 -15.20 -24.77 -1.95
CA ASP A 930 -15.89 -25.55 -0.92
C ASP A 930 -15.98 -24.82 0.42
N THR A 931 -14.95 -24.04 0.77
CA THR A 931 -14.86 -23.34 2.07
C THR A 931 -15.61 -22.01 2.08
N TYR A 932 -15.40 -21.17 1.06
CA TYR A 932 -15.90 -19.78 1.01
C TYR A 932 -17.10 -19.60 0.07
N GLY A 933 -17.44 -20.62 -0.69
CA GLY A 933 -18.48 -20.54 -1.71
C GLY A 933 -18.07 -19.67 -2.90
N VAL A 934 -18.72 -19.91 -4.04
CA VAL A 934 -18.61 -19.09 -5.24
C VAL A 934 -19.95 -19.08 -5.97
N ASP A 935 -20.14 -18.13 -6.86
CA ASP A 935 -21.30 -18.14 -7.75
C ASP A 935 -21.33 -19.38 -8.66
N THR A 936 -22.53 -19.75 -9.12
CA THR A 936 -22.74 -20.98 -9.90
C THR A 936 -21.92 -21.02 -11.20
N TYR A 937 -21.76 -19.89 -11.87
CA TYR A 937 -21.02 -19.82 -13.13
C TYR A 937 -19.53 -20.10 -12.93
N THR A 938 -18.92 -19.52 -11.89
CA THR A 938 -17.52 -19.75 -11.54
C THR A 938 -17.27 -21.20 -11.21
N ARG A 939 -18.18 -21.82 -10.44
CA ARG A 939 -18.11 -23.24 -10.08
C ARG A 939 -18.05 -24.14 -11.31
N GLN A 940 -19.02 -23.99 -12.21
CA GLN A 940 -19.09 -24.79 -13.44
C GLN A 940 -17.84 -24.63 -14.32
N ASN A 941 -17.35 -23.40 -14.46
CA ASN A 941 -16.18 -23.12 -15.30
C ASN A 941 -14.90 -23.78 -14.74
N MET A 942 -14.72 -23.73 -13.42
CA MET A 942 -13.59 -24.38 -12.77
C MET A 942 -13.67 -25.90 -12.87
N GLU A 943 -14.83 -26.50 -12.61
CA GLU A 943 -15.04 -27.95 -12.74
C GLU A 943 -14.74 -28.43 -14.17
N TRP A 944 -15.19 -27.69 -15.18
CA TRP A 944 -14.91 -28.01 -16.59
C TRP A 944 -13.42 -27.94 -16.94
N LEU A 945 -12.71 -26.90 -16.47
CA LEU A 945 -11.27 -26.77 -16.68
C LEU A 945 -10.47 -27.84 -15.93
N ALA A 946 -10.85 -28.15 -14.69
CA ALA A 946 -10.23 -29.23 -13.92
C ALA A 946 -10.41 -30.58 -14.65
N GLY A 947 -11.62 -30.88 -15.12
CA GLY A 947 -11.89 -32.09 -15.90
C GLY A 947 -11.10 -32.14 -17.21
N SER A 948 -10.91 -31.00 -17.89
CA SER A 948 -10.09 -30.91 -19.10
C SER A 948 -8.60 -31.21 -18.83
N VAL A 949 -8.07 -30.72 -17.72
CA VAL A 949 -6.69 -31.01 -17.28
C VAL A 949 -6.53 -32.49 -16.93
N GLU A 950 -7.46 -33.05 -16.16
CA GLU A 950 -7.44 -34.46 -15.79
C GLU A 950 -7.51 -35.37 -17.03
N SER A 951 -8.37 -35.05 -18.00
CA SER A 951 -8.48 -35.77 -19.26
C SER A 951 -7.20 -35.72 -20.10
N LEU A 952 -6.44 -34.62 -20.07
CA LEU A 952 -5.20 -34.49 -20.85
C LEU A 952 -4.06 -35.37 -20.30
N PHE A 953 -4.01 -35.56 -18.98
CA PHE A 953 -2.89 -36.22 -18.30
C PHE A 953 -3.20 -37.66 -17.85
N ASN A 954 -4.48 -38.01 -17.65
CA ASN A 954 -4.84 -39.38 -17.31
C ASN A 954 -4.67 -40.29 -18.53
N ASN A 955 -3.92 -41.36 -18.33
CA ASN A 955 -3.75 -42.41 -19.33
C ASN A 955 -4.58 -43.62 -18.90
N ASP A 956 -5.67 -43.91 -19.62
CA ASP A 956 -6.65 -44.96 -19.27
C ASP A 956 -6.02 -46.36 -19.12
N ARG A 957 -4.80 -46.58 -19.62
CA ARG A 957 -4.08 -47.85 -19.51
C ARG A 957 -3.29 -48.05 -18.20
N ALA A 958 -3.08 -47.01 -17.40
CA ALA A 958 -2.23 -47.05 -16.22
C ALA A 958 -2.85 -46.25 -15.05
N ARG A 959 -4.06 -46.64 -14.63
CA ARG A 959 -4.79 -45.98 -13.55
C ARG A 959 -4.36 -46.56 -12.19
N GLN A 960 -3.66 -45.77 -11.37
CA GLN A 960 -3.40 -46.10 -9.97
C GLN A 960 -4.64 -45.73 -9.15
N MET A 961 -5.41 -46.73 -8.71
CA MET A 961 -6.61 -46.50 -7.89
C MET A 961 -6.25 -46.36 -6.42
N SER A 962 -6.90 -45.43 -5.71
CA SER A 962 -6.77 -45.36 -4.25
C SER A 962 -7.59 -46.47 -3.59
N LEU A 963 -7.20 -46.92 -2.40
CA LEU A 963 -7.93 -47.95 -1.65
C LEU A 963 -9.37 -47.51 -1.31
N SER A 964 -9.58 -46.20 -1.17
CA SER A 964 -10.89 -45.55 -0.99
C SER A 964 -11.75 -45.50 -2.24
N ASP A 965 -11.19 -45.64 -3.45
CA ASP A 965 -11.98 -45.77 -4.68
C ASP A 965 -12.54 -47.19 -4.86
N PHE A 966 -12.08 -48.12 -4.02
CA PHE A 966 -12.41 -49.54 -4.07
C PHE A 966 -13.39 -49.98 -2.95
N LEU A 967 -13.48 -49.19 -1.88
CA LEU A 967 -14.44 -49.31 -0.78
C LEU A 967 -15.66 -48.46 -1.08
#